data_AF-T0RBL3-F1
#
_entry.id   AF-T0RBL3-F1
#
_cell.length_a   1.000
_cell.length_b   1.000
_cell.length_c   1.000
_cell.angle_alpha   90.00
_cell.angle_beta   90.00
_cell.angle_gamma   90.00
#
_symmetry.space_group_name_H-M   'P 1'
#
loop_
_entity.id
_entity.type
_entity.pdbx_description
1 polymer ?
#
loop_
_entity_poly.entity_id
_entity_poly.type
_entity_poly.pdbx_seq_one_letter_code
_entity_poly.pdbx_strand_id
1 'polypeptide(L)'
;MGHDDKIWLYCESADDDLTSYEDVTLALTLQTTIITKAPDEGALRPGGALDLSSREAIGLLGQYVAVCMIYGLLPSLTYPLFTQYLNFDGYHSASYSVLVNMCWSLKIFFGILTDCFPIGGYKRKPYMLLGWLLSLGSICAMSFLPFPSPYLSRGLAPKSDAVVHRLRAGNLTDLSPHERALVNESATEDAALWILLSCVCSFGYILADVSADAMVVQYAQREPMAIRGRLQSMIYATRFASSLVPHVVIGFCMNSFEYGGDFSWSMSPNYVYATLLLPCAVALYCTLFLIVDERTEKPYLPDYLGRLWELLQLRVVWQICIFRFCSNVFFNFDATVVPIITSTWAGVEPMAIGVFSVLNALFTAVCIYACGKWGLQWNWRVAIALSTIAIVVIDATVLYCTTWGLARNQYFFVGGFMPDVFPTAIRFVISAYCAVEIADVGNEGVVHSLVTSIVNLATPVATVLYKYIDSFFHVTRQDIVDDTYNVRFQVTMMLTLSFGMKLLSLAWLVLLPPQKAAVQWLKQRGGSNAIVGGIVVAVYVLAMAFSVGTNIMALYLYNGRTVLVDMELVRKSSHGLRYAPSSSKKKANMSVMPYSGLGQLSSDDEVDEQLRRESHEGSPTNSSRWVPPATHHHNNQETEVSPRTSSISSSLYDPPSDLKASPRQRPTDDPARVLITVRRKVTYEARVRLHADKPPVYVGRYKSEQSARDACARLLRKAHESAAK
;
A
#
# COMPACT_ATOMS: atom_id res chain seq x y z
N MET A 1 6.11 1.05 -53.20
CA MET A 1 4.85 0.26 -53.11
C MET A 1 4.16 0.70 -51.82
N GLY A 2 2.84 0.87 -51.82
CA GLY A 2 2.14 1.63 -50.77
C GLY A 2 2.02 0.90 -49.43
N HIS A 3 2.21 1.63 -48.33
CA HIS A 3 1.81 1.22 -46.98
C HIS A 3 0.36 1.63 -46.75
N ASP A 4 -0.58 0.75 -47.08
CA ASP A 4 -1.97 0.83 -46.62
C ASP A 4 -2.07 0.11 -45.25
N ASP A 5 -1.37 0.64 -44.24
CA ASP A 5 -1.48 0.24 -42.82
C ASP A 5 -2.84 0.69 -42.27
N LYS A 6 -3.94 0.15 -42.82
CA LYS A 6 -5.29 0.52 -42.42
C LYS A 6 -5.53 0.13 -40.97
N ILE A 7 -5.96 1.11 -40.17
CA ILE A 7 -6.56 0.87 -38.87
C ILE A 7 -7.74 -0.09 -39.09
N TRP A 8 -7.83 -1.15 -38.30
CA TRP A 8 -8.91 -2.13 -38.39
C TRP A 8 -10.22 -1.51 -37.88
N LEU A 9 -10.91 -0.82 -38.78
CA LEU A 9 -12.19 -0.18 -38.54
C LEU A 9 -13.36 -1.08 -38.98
N TYR A 10 -14.52 -0.80 -38.40
CA TYR A 10 -15.82 -1.32 -38.85
C TYR A 10 -16.02 -1.06 -40.35
N CYS A 11 -16.66 -2.01 -41.05
CA CYS A 11 -16.76 -1.97 -42.51
C CYS A 11 -17.72 -0.88 -42.97
N GLU A 12 -17.24 0.07 -43.78
CA GLU A 12 -17.98 1.28 -44.18
C GLU A 12 -19.17 1.00 -45.12
N SER A 13 -19.26 -0.20 -45.71
CA SER A 13 -20.20 -0.53 -46.81
C SER A 13 -21.67 -0.73 -46.40
N ALA A 14 -22.15 0.02 -45.41
CA ALA A 14 -23.52 -0.06 -44.89
C ALA A 14 -24.11 1.29 -44.40
N ASP A 15 -23.27 2.30 -44.10
CA ASP A 15 -23.66 3.42 -43.21
C ASP A 15 -23.64 4.82 -43.89
N ASP A 16 -23.61 4.92 -45.23
CA ASP A 16 -23.48 6.21 -45.97
C ASP A 16 -24.61 7.22 -45.67
N ASP A 17 -25.81 6.76 -45.28
CA ASP A 17 -26.97 7.62 -44.94
C ASP A 17 -27.01 8.10 -43.47
N LEU A 18 -26.13 7.61 -42.59
CA LEU A 18 -26.26 7.82 -41.14
C LEU A 18 -25.54 9.09 -40.63
N THR A 19 -26.31 10.18 -40.56
CA THR A 19 -25.82 11.52 -40.22
C THR A 19 -25.74 11.85 -38.72
N SER A 20 -26.56 11.21 -37.85
CA SER A 20 -26.52 11.45 -36.39
C SER A 20 -26.33 10.18 -35.53
N TYR A 21 -25.90 10.39 -34.28
CA TYR A 21 -25.79 9.32 -33.28
C TYR A 21 -27.15 8.72 -32.88
N GLU A 22 -28.21 9.53 -32.91
CA GLU A 22 -29.56 9.07 -32.58
C GLU A 22 -30.10 8.16 -33.70
N ASP A 23 -29.82 8.48 -34.97
CA ASP A 23 -30.16 7.63 -36.12
C ASP A 23 -29.43 6.29 -36.06
N VAL A 24 -28.12 6.27 -35.77
CA VAL A 24 -27.35 5.02 -35.58
C VAL A 24 -27.96 4.17 -34.45
N THR A 25 -28.37 4.81 -33.35
CA THR A 25 -28.97 4.12 -32.20
C THR A 25 -30.38 3.60 -32.52
N LEU A 26 -31.17 4.37 -33.27
CA LEU A 26 -32.52 4.00 -33.69
C LEU A 26 -32.49 2.88 -34.75
N ALA A 27 -31.61 2.99 -35.74
CA ALA A 27 -31.36 1.98 -36.76
C ALA A 27 -30.95 0.64 -36.11
N LEU A 28 -29.95 0.64 -35.22
CA LEU A 28 -29.55 -0.57 -34.47
C LEU A 28 -30.71 -1.15 -33.64
N THR A 29 -31.56 -0.30 -33.04
CA THR A 29 -32.73 -0.75 -32.28
C THR A 29 -33.77 -1.43 -33.17
N LEU A 30 -34.01 -0.89 -34.37
CA LEU A 30 -34.88 -1.49 -35.39
C LEU A 30 -34.27 -2.79 -35.96
N GLN A 31 -32.97 -2.79 -36.30
CA GLN A 31 -32.21 -3.94 -36.80
C GLN A 31 -32.28 -5.14 -35.85
N THR A 32 -32.20 -4.88 -34.54
CA THR A 32 -32.31 -5.88 -33.46
C THR A 32 -33.66 -6.61 -33.46
N THR A 33 -34.69 -6.03 -34.06
CA THR A 33 -36.02 -6.66 -34.21
C THR A 33 -36.09 -7.65 -35.39
N ILE A 34 -35.09 -7.65 -36.29
CA ILE A 34 -35.14 -8.36 -37.58
C ILE A 34 -33.98 -9.37 -37.74
N ILE A 35 -32.76 -9.04 -37.32
CA ILE A 35 -31.58 -9.87 -37.62
C ILE A 35 -31.31 -10.93 -36.53
N THR A 36 -31.70 -12.17 -36.84
CA THR A 36 -31.26 -13.39 -36.14
C THR A 36 -30.17 -14.16 -36.90
N LYS A 37 -29.58 -13.56 -37.95
CA LYS A 37 -28.62 -14.22 -38.86
C LYS A 37 -27.51 -13.30 -39.40
N ALA A 38 -26.53 -12.99 -38.55
CA ALA A 38 -25.16 -12.70 -38.97
C ALA A 38 -24.20 -13.03 -37.81
N PRO A 39 -23.23 -13.95 -37.96
CA PRO A 39 -22.33 -14.32 -36.85
C PRO A 39 -21.21 -13.30 -36.59
N ASP A 40 -20.82 -12.51 -37.59
CA ASP A 40 -19.63 -11.65 -37.55
C ASP A 40 -19.94 -10.13 -37.51
N GLU A 41 -21.22 -9.73 -37.53
CA GLU A 41 -21.61 -8.32 -37.59
C GLU A 41 -21.09 -7.50 -36.39
N GLY A 42 -20.35 -6.43 -36.71
CA GLY A 42 -19.78 -5.49 -35.73
C GLY A 42 -18.58 -6.00 -34.93
N ALA A 43 -17.95 -7.12 -35.28
CA ALA A 43 -16.67 -7.55 -34.68
C ALA A 43 -15.52 -6.56 -35.01
N LEU A 44 -14.53 -6.41 -34.10
CA LEU A 44 -13.36 -5.55 -34.32
C LEU A 44 -12.14 -6.32 -34.87
N ARG A 45 -12.13 -7.64 -34.75
CA ARG A 45 -11.03 -8.51 -35.20
C ARG A 45 -11.61 -9.83 -35.76
N PRO A 46 -11.11 -10.35 -36.89
CA PRO A 46 -11.54 -11.64 -37.41
C PRO A 46 -11.14 -12.80 -36.49
N GLY A 47 -11.80 -13.94 -36.65
CA GLY A 47 -11.52 -15.19 -35.93
C GLY A 47 -12.64 -15.67 -35.00
N GLY A 48 -13.77 -14.98 -34.95
CA GLY A 48 -15.00 -15.39 -34.24
C GLY A 48 -14.93 -15.28 -32.72
N ALA A 49 -16.10 -15.26 -32.08
CA ALA A 49 -16.22 -15.21 -30.63
C ALA A 49 -15.66 -16.49 -29.98
N LEU A 50 -14.72 -16.33 -29.04
CA LEU A 50 -14.12 -17.45 -28.32
C LEU A 50 -15.19 -18.25 -27.55
N ASP A 51 -15.31 -19.55 -27.80
CA ASP A 51 -16.13 -20.42 -26.93
C ASP A 51 -15.48 -20.52 -25.54
N LEU A 52 -16.28 -20.32 -24.50
CA LEU A 52 -15.83 -20.37 -23.11
C LEU A 52 -15.52 -21.80 -22.64
N SER A 53 -16.02 -22.80 -23.36
CA SER A 53 -15.70 -24.22 -23.16
C SER A 53 -14.42 -24.65 -23.89
N SER A 54 -13.83 -23.78 -24.71
CA SER A 54 -12.63 -24.08 -25.49
C SER A 54 -11.39 -24.21 -24.61
N ARG A 55 -10.39 -24.95 -25.12
CA ARG A 55 -9.10 -25.14 -24.46
C ARG A 55 -8.40 -23.80 -24.17
N GLU A 56 -8.47 -22.86 -25.10
CA GLU A 56 -7.87 -21.53 -24.95
C GLU A 56 -8.58 -20.70 -23.88
N ALA A 57 -9.91 -20.71 -23.84
CA ALA A 57 -10.67 -20.05 -22.78
C ALA A 57 -10.38 -20.64 -21.39
N ILE A 58 -10.34 -21.97 -21.26
CA ILE A 58 -9.98 -22.64 -20.00
C ILE A 58 -8.54 -22.30 -19.59
N GLY A 59 -7.60 -22.24 -20.54
CA GLY A 59 -6.23 -21.81 -20.30
C GLY A 59 -6.12 -20.37 -19.78
N LEU A 60 -6.91 -19.46 -20.35
CA LEU A 60 -6.96 -18.05 -20.00
C LEU A 60 -7.64 -17.81 -18.65
N LEU A 61 -8.79 -18.44 -18.40
CA LEU A 61 -9.50 -18.41 -17.12
C LEU A 61 -8.64 -18.99 -15.99
N GLY A 62 -7.85 -20.03 -16.27
CA GLY A 62 -6.87 -20.58 -15.33
C GLY A 62 -5.79 -19.58 -14.88
N GLN A 63 -5.43 -18.60 -15.70
CA GLN A 63 -4.55 -17.49 -15.28
C GLN A 63 -5.24 -16.66 -14.20
N TYR A 64 -6.49 -16.25 -14.44
CA TYR A 64 -7.25 -15.42 -13.51
C TYR A 64 -7.57 -16.13 -12.19
N VAL A 65 -7.78 -17.45 -12.21
CA VAL A 65 -7.89 -18.24 -10.96
C VAL A 65 -6.63 -18.07 -10.10
N ALA A 66 -5.44 -18.27 -10.67
CA ALA A 66 -4.20 -18.19 -9.92
C ALA A 66 -3.84 -16.76 -9.49
N VAL A 67 -4.00 -15.77 -10.37
CA VAL A 67 -3.77 -14.34 -10.06
C VAL A 67 -4.61 -13.94 -8.85
N CYS A 68 -5.87 -14.35 -8.83
CA CYS A 68 -6.84 -13.81 -7.88
C CYS A 68 -6.88 -14.62 -6.57
N MET A 69 -6.36 -15.84 -6.56
CA MET A 69 -5.96 -16.51 -5.33
C MET A 69 -4.76 -15.81 -4.65
N ILE A 70 -3.72 -15.40 -5.39
CA ILE A 70 -2.60 -14.67 -4.78
C ILE A 70 -3.04 -13.25 -4.34
N TYR A 71 -3.75 -12.53 -5.21
CA TYR A 71 -4.26 -11.18 -4.92
C TYR A 71 -5.32 -11.16 -3.82
N GLY A 72 -6.11 -12.22 -3.65
CA GLY A 72 -7.02 -12.38 -2.51
C GLY A 72 -6.29 -12.71 -1.21
N LEU A 73 -5.16 -13.44 -1.28
CA LEU A 73 -4.42 -13.89 -0.09
C LEU A 73 -3.46 -12.84 0.46
N LEU A 74 -2.51 -12.35 -0.33
CA LEU A 74 -1.40 -11.52 0.20
C LEU A 74 -1.88 -10.25 0.93
N PRO A 75 -2.78 -9.40 0.37
CA PRO A 75 -3.27 -8.21 1.08
C PRO A 75 -4.07 -8.57 2.34
N SER A 76 -4.83 -9.67 2.30
CA SER A 76 -5.67 -10.14 3.41
C SER A 76 -4.85 -10.64 4.61
N LEU A 77 -3.59 -11.05 4.41
CA LEU A 77 -2.66 -11.41 5.51
C LEU A 77 -2.29 -10.22 6.40
N THR A 78 -2.47 -8.96 5.93
CA THR A 78 -2.05 -7.74 6.65
C THR A 78 -2.55 -7.70 8.10
N TYR A 79 -3.81 -8.07 8.35
CA TYR A 79 -4.38 -8.05 9.69
C TYR A 79 -3.93 -9.25 10.55
N PRO A 80 -4.27 -10.51 10.22
CA PRO A 80 -3.95 -11.64 11.11
C PRO A 80 -2.45 -11.90 11.20
N LEU A 81 -1.71 -11.89 10.07
CA LEU A 81 -0.31 -12.28 10.06
C LEU A 81 0.61 -11.14 10.50
N PHE A 82 0.51 -9.98 9.86
CA PHE A 82 1.43 -8.88 10.12
C PHE A 82 1.02 -8.08 11.35
N THR A 83 -0.24 -7.63 11.44
CA THR A 83 -0.70 -6.80 12.56
C THR A 83 -0.86 -7.59 13.86
N GLN A 84 -1.42 -8.80 13.83
CA GLN A 84 -1.65 -9.60 15.06
C GLN A 84 -0.49 -10.56 15.36
N TYR A 85 -0.14 -11.50 14.49
CA TYR A 85 0.88 -12.52 14.81
C TYR A 85 2.29 -11.93 14.95
N LEU A 86 2.69 -11.00 14.07
CA LEU A 86 3.99 -10.31 14.10
C LEU A 86 3.97 -8.94 14.81
N ASN A 87 2.82 -8.54 15.36
CA ASN A 87 2.62 -7.29 16.13
C ASN A 87 3.11 -6.01 15.41
N PHE A 88 2.78 -5.88 14.13
CA PHE A 88 3.09 -4.68 13.34
C PHE A 88 2.31 -3.46 13.82
N ASP A 89 3.03 -2.37 14.09
CA ASP A 89 2.47 -1.02 14.16
C ASP A 89 1.69 -0.68 12.88
N GLY A 90 0.70 0.21 12.97
CA GLY A 90 -0.12 0.62 11.82
C GLY A 90 0.67 1.16 10.61
N TYR A 91 1.85 1.76 10.81
CA TYR A 91 2.74 2.18 9.71
C TYR A 91 3.49 1.02 9.06
N HIS A 92 3.85 -0.03 9.80
CA HIS A 92 4.39 -1.26 9.23
C HIS A 92 3.32 -2.01 8.41
N SER A 93 2.10 -2.17 8.94
CA SER A 93 0.99 -2.81 8.21
C SER A 93 0.58 -2.04 6.96
N ALA A 94 0.58 -0.71 7.01
CA ALA A 94 0.38 0.13 5.83
C ALA A 94 1.51 -0.05 4.80
N SER A 95 2.78 -0.12 5.24
CA SER A 95 3.93 -0.33 4.37
C SER A 95 3.88 -1.69 3.63
N TYR A 96 3.46 -2.76 4.32
CA TYR A 96 3.24 -4.07 3.68
C TYR A 96 2.12 -4.02 2.63
N SER A 97 0.95 -3.46 3.00
CA SER A 97 -0.20 -3.31 2.10
C SER A 97 0.18 -2.56 0.82
N VAL A 98 0.94 -1.47 0.98
CA VAL A 98 1.49 -0.64 -0.08
C VAL A 98 2.44 -1.44 -0.98
N LEU A 99 3.39 -2.17 -0.39
CA LEU A 99 4.41 -2.93 -1.12
C LEU A 99 3.80 -4.00 -2.04
N VAL A 100 2.88 -4.81 -1.50
CA VAL A 100 2.17 -5.86 -2.26
C VAL A 100 1.34 -5.25 -3.41
N ASN A 101 0.79 -4.05 -3.21
CA ASN A 101 -0.01 -3.39 -4.24
C ASN A 101 0.80 -2.51 -5.22
N MET A 102 2.04 -2.13 -4.92
CA MET A 102 2.84 -1.19 -5.72
C MET A 102 3.00 -1.64 -7.18
N CYS A 103 3.17 -2.95 -7.42
CA CYS A 103 3.33 -3.51 -8.77
C CYS A 103 2.07 -3.33 -9.66
N TRP A 104 0.86 -3.13 -9.11
CA TRP A 104 -0.34 -2.82 -9.90
C TRP A 104 -0.30 -1.46 -10.58
N SER A 105 0.52 -0.53 -10.07
CA SER A 105 0.76 0.76 -10.73
C SER A 105 1.65 0.58 -11.97
N LEU A 106 2.59 -0.37 -11.91
CA LEU A 106 3.58 -0.60 -12.98
C LEU A 106 3.03 -1.32 -14.22
N LYS A 107 1.74 -1.71 -14.24
CA LYS A 107 1.12 -2.46 -15.34
C LYS A 107 1.39 -1.86 -16.73
N ILE A 108 1.37 -0.53 -16.87
CA ILE A 108 1.63 0.14 -18.16
C ILE A 108 3.00 -0.23 -18.77
N PHE A 109 4.03 -0.40 -17.95
CA PHE A 109 5.37 -0.78 -18.40
C PHE A 109 5.44 -2.25 -18.82
N PHE A 110 4.70 -3.14 -18.14
CA PHE A 110 4.54 -4.53 -18.56
C PHE A 110 3.71 -4.66 -19.84
N GLY A 111 2.74 -3.77 -20.06
CA GLY A 111 2.02 -3.65 -21.33
C GLY A 111 2.97 -3.39 -22.48
N ILE A 112 3.74 -2.29 -22.42
CA ILE A 112 4.77 -1.94 -23.40
C ILE A 112 5.81 -3.07 -23.56
N LEU A 113 6.24 -3.71 -22.47
CA LEU A 113 7.19 -4.83 -22.52
C LEU A 113 6.66 -6.01 -23.34
N THR A 114 5.43 -6.45 -23.08
CA THR A 114 4.81 -7.59 -23.79
C THR A 114 4.40 -7.24 -25.22
N ASP A 115 4.00 -5.99 -25.49
CA ASP A 115 3.64 -5.52 -26.83
C ASP A 115 4.87 -5.39 -27.76
N CYS A 116 6.01 -4.94 -27.23
CA CYS A 116 7.19 -4.56 -28.02
C CYS A 116 8.31 -5.62 -28.12
N PHE A 117 8.39 -6.57 -27.19
CA PHE A 117 9.56 -7.46 -27.07
C PHE A 117 9.17 -8.96 -27.10
N PRO A 118 8.63 -9.48 -28.23
CA PRO A 118 8.29 -10.90 -28.34
C PRO A 118 9.52 -11.81 -28.12
N ILE A 119 9.40 -12.77 -27.20
CA ILE A 119 10.47 -13.72 -26.87
C ILE A 119 10.22 -15.00 -27.68
N GLY A 120 11.17 -15.38 -28.54
CA GLY A 120 11.00 -16.51 -29.46
C GLY A 120 9.88 -16.32 -30.50
N GLY A 121 9.47 -15.07 -30.74
CA GLY A 121 8.35 -14.71 -31.63
C GLY A 121 6.97 -14.66 -30.95
N TYR A 122 6.87 -14.93 -29.64
CA TYR A 122 5.61 -14.94 -28.88
C TYR A 122 5.52 -13.71 -27.95
N LYS A 123 4.38 -13.02 -27.92
CA LYS A 123 4.21 -11.76 -27.16
C LYS A 123 3.74 -11.94 -25.72
N ARG A 124 3.00 -13.01 -25.41
CA ARG A 124 2.26 -13.15 -24.15
C ARG A 124 2.71 -14.37 -23.36
N LYS A 125 2.75 -15.54 -24.00
CA LYS A 125 3.06 -16.85 -23.40
C LYS A 125 4.43 -16.91 -22.68
N PRO A 126 5.53 -16.32 -23.20
CA PRO A 126 6.81 -16.32 -22.48
C PRO A 126 6.77 -15.49 -21.18
N TYR A 127 6.08 -14.34 -21.20
CA TYR A 127 5.96 -13.46 -20.04
C TYR A 127 5.05 -14.04 -18.96
N MET A 128 3.98 -14.75 -19.34
CA MET A 128 3.21 -15.59 -18.43
C MET A 128 4.10 -16.64 -17.74
N LEU A 129 4.91 -17.39 -18.49
CA LEU A 129 5.81 -18.41 -17.92
C LEU A 129 6.82 -17.79 -16.95
N LEU A 130 7.48 -16.69 -17.33
CA LEU A 130 8.44 -16.00 -16.47
C LEU A 130 7.79 -15.46 -15.19
N GLY A 131 6.60 -14.84 -15.31
CA GLY A 131 5.84 -14.33 -14.18
C GLY A 131 5.42 -15.43 -13.20
N TRP A 132 4.92 -16.56 -13.71
CA TRP A 132 4.54 -17.70 -12.87
C TRP A 132 5.72 -18.43 -12.26
N LEU A 133 6.86 -18.56 -12.95
CA LEU A 133 8.07 -19.15 -12.37
C LEU A 133 8.61 -18.29 -11.22
N LEU A 134 8.59 -16.96 -11.36
CA LEU A 134 8.99 -16.03 -10.29
C LEU A 134 8.03 -16.09 -9.08
N SER A 135 6.72 -16.19 -9.36
CA SER A 135 5.69 -16.35 -8.33
C SER A 135 5.84 -17.68 -7.59
N LEU A 136 5.97 -18.79 -8.33
CA LEU A 136 6.15 -20.12 -7.77
C LEU A 136 7.42 -20.21 -6.93
N GLY A 137 8.55 -19.67 -7.41
CA GLY A 137 9.81 -19.65 -6.67
C GLY A 137 9.73 -18.90 -5.34
N SER A 138 9.07 -17.73 -5.33
CA SER A 138 8.88 -16.93 -4.11
C SER A 138 7.85 -17.55 -3.15
N ILE A 139 6.78 -18.17 -3.65
CA ILE A 139 5.81 -18.93 -2.82
C ILE A 139 6.47 -20.19 -2.24
N CYS A 140 7.28 -20.93 -3.00
CA CYS A 140 8.07 -22.06 -2.50
C CYS A 140 8.96 -21.62 -1.33
N ALA A 141 9.68 -20.50 -1.48
CA ALA A 141 10.49 -19.95 -0.39
C ALA A 141 9.65 -19.63 0.86
N MET A 142 8.51 -18.94 0.71
CA MET A 142 7.60 -18.63 1.84
C MET A 142 6.93 -19.88 2.45
N SER A 143 6.83 -20.99 1.72
CA SER A 143 6.22 -22.25 2.18
C SER A 143 7.20 -23.15 2.93
N PHE A 144 8.48 -23.17 2.52
CA PHE A 144 9.48 -24.11 3.04
C PHE A 144 10.53 -23.48 3.98
N LEU A 145 10.71 -22.16 3.99
CA LEU A 145 11.54 -21.48 5.00
C LEU A 145 10.78 -21.36 6.33
N PRO A 146 11.39 -21.61 7.49
CA PRO A 146 10.70 -21.58 8.78
C PRO A 146 10.21 -20.16 9.12
N PHE A 147 8.90 -20.02 9.40
CA PHE A 147 8.32 -18.74 9.81
C PHE A 147 8.85 -18.28 11.19
N PRO A 148 8.94 -16.96 11.47
CA PRO A 148 9.27 -16.47 12.81
C PRO A 148 8.24 -16.89 13.86
N SER A 149 8.63 -16.96 15.12
CA SER A 149 7.70 -17.20 16.23
C SER A 149 6.81 -15.97 16.51
N PRO A 150 5.55 -16.17 16.94
CA PRO A 150 4.60 -15.08 17.15
C PRO A 150 5.05 -14.15 18.28
N TYR A 151 4.66 -12.87 18.19
CA TYR A 151 4.97 -11.86 19.20
C TYR A 151 4.42 -12.24 20.59
N LEU A 152 3.17 -12.71 20.66
CA LEU A 152 2.61 -13.37 21.84
C LEU A 152 2.43 -14.86 21.54
N SER A 153 3.08 -15.73 22.31
CA SER A 153 2.82 -17.16 22.23
C SER A 153 1.58 -17.57 23.05
N ARG A 154 0.98 -18.71 22.67
CA ARG A 154 -0.31 -19.20 23.18
C ARG A 154 -0.42 -19.36 24.70
N GLY A 155 0.69 -19.48 25.42
CA GLY A 155 0.68 -19.55 26.89
C GLY A 155 0.15 -18.27 27.57
N LEU A 156 0.05 -17.16 26.83
CA LEU A 156 -0.54 -15.90 27.31
C LEU A 156 -2.05 -15.78 27.05
N ALA A 157 -2.67 -16.74 26.35
CA ALA A 157 -4.10 -16.72 26.04
C ALA A 157 -5.06 -16.64 27.25
N PRO A 158 -4.72 -17.15 28.47
CA PRO A 158 -5.57 -16.99 29.65
C PRO A 158 -5.56 -15.57 30.28
N LYS A 159 -4.86 -14.59 29.70
CA LYS A 159 -4.89 -13.18 30.14
C LYS A 159 -6.09 -12.47 29.54
N SER A 160 -6.73 -11.59 30.30
CA SER A 160 -7.84 -10.77 29.80
C SER A 160 -7.39 -9.79 28.71
N ASP A 161 -8.29 -9.48 27.78
CA ASP A 161 -8.02 -8.69 26.57
C ASP A 161 -7.38 -7.33 26.89
N ALA A 162 -7.83 -6.69 27.98
CA ALA A 162 -7.26 -5.44 28.46
C ALA A 162 -5.75 -5.56 28.82
N VAL A 163 -5.30 -6.72 29.31
CA VAL A 163 -3.88 -7.03 29.50
C VAL A 163 -3.23 -7.32 28.15
N VAL A 164 -3.84 -8.17 27.31
CA VAL A 164 -3.30 -8.52 25.97
C VAL A 164 -3.05 -7.28 25.12
N HIS A 165 -3.96 -6.30 25.11
CA HIS A 165 -3.78 -5.01 24.46
C HIS A 165 -2.62 -4.20 25.04
N ARG A 166 -2.42 -4.20 26.38
CA ARG A 166 -1.23 -3.57 27.00
C ARG A 166 0.07 -4.27 26.59
N LEU A 167 0.08 -5.60 26.50
CA LEU A 167 1.25 -6.38 26.04
C LEU A 167 1.58 -6.06 24.57
N ARG A 168 0.58 -6.03 23.69
CA ARG A 168 0.72 -5.67 22.27
C ARG A 168 1.18 -4.22 22.06
N ALA A 169 0.81 -3.32 22.97
CA ALA A 169 1.34 -1.95 23.06
C ALA A 169 2.75 -1.86 23.68
N GLY A 170 3.43 -2.99 23.92
CA GLY A 170 4.79 -3.06 24.45
C GLY A 170 4.91 -2.79 25.95
N ASN A 171 3.81 -2.71 26.69
CA ASN A 171 3.84 -2.59 28.15
C ASN A 171 3.92 -3.96 28.82
N LEU A 172 5.13 -4.35 29.20
CA LEU A 172 5.45 -5.66 29.79
C LEU A 172 5.53 -5.64 31.33
N THR A 173 4.93 -4.66 32.02
CA THR A 173 4.94 -4.59 33.50
C THR A 173 4.15 -5.69 34.19
N ASP A 174 3.14 -6.23 33.51
CA ASP A 174 2.14 -7.13 34.11
C ASP A 174 2.54 -8.62 34.02
N LEU A 175 3.78 -8.91 33.60
CA LEU A 175 4.30 -10.25 33.33
C LEU A 175 5.30 -10.71 34.39
N SER A 176 5.16 -11.96 34.85
CA SER A 176 6.21 -12.66 35.58
C SER A 176 7.42 -12.98 34.68
N PRO A 177 8.60 -13.31 35.25
CA PRO A 177 9.79 -13.65 34.46
C PRO A 177 9.59 -14.82 33.49
N HIS A 178 8.75 -15.81 33.85
CA HIS A 178 8.41 -16.94 32.98
C HIS A 178 7.49 -16.50 31.83
N GLU A 179 6.45 -15.73 32.12
CA GLU A 179 5.52 -15.21 31.10
C GLU A 179 6.21 -14.21 30.16
N ARG A 180 7.29 -13.55 30.60
CA ARG A 180 8.11 -12.72 29.71
C ARG A 180 8.86 -13.53 28.65
N ALA A 181 9.24 -14.78 28.93
CA ALA A 181 9.83 -15.66 27.91
C ALA A 181 8.82 -16.13 26.85
N LEU A 182 7.53 -15.90 27.07
CA LEU A 182 6.44 -16.19 26.12
C LEU A 182 6.17 -15.04 25.13
N VAL A 183 6.93 -13.93 25.21
CA VAL A 183 6.85 -12.76 24.32
C VAL A 183 8.09 -12.68 23.44
N ASN A 184 7.92 -12.74 22.12
CA ASN A 184 9.02 -12.55 21.17
C ASN A 184 9.20 -11.06 20.84
N GLU A 185 10.10 -10.37 21.56
CA GLU A 185 10.40 -8.95 21.30
C GLU A 185 10.99 -8.67 19.89
N SER A 186 11.44 -9.67 19.10
CA SER A 186 12.03 -9.47 17.75
C SER A 186 11.09 -9.71 16.56
N ALA A 187 9.89 -10.27 16.76
CA ALA A 187 9.03 -10.80 15.68
C ALA A 187 8.80 -9.83 14.50
N THR A 188 8.75 -8.52 14.78
CA THR A 188 8.57 -7.45 13.81
C THR A 188 9.76 -7.26 12.85
N GLU A 189 10.99 -7.52 13.32
CA GLU A 189 12.23 -7.36 12.54
C GLU A 189 12.46 -8.57 11.63
N ASP A 190 12.21 -9.78 12.15
CA ASP A 190 12.35 -11.06 11.42
C ASP A 190 11.44 -11.15 10.17
N ALA A 191 10.35 -10.38 10.15
CA ALA A 191 9.35 -10.36 9.09
C ALA A 191 9.86 -9.88 7.71
N ALA A 192 11.00 -9.19 7.65
CA ALA A 192 11.50 -8.50 6.44
C ALA A 192 11.59 -9.41 5.19
N LEU A 193 11.93 -10.69 5.37
CA LEU A 193 12.08 -11.65 4.27
C LEU A 193 10.73 -12.01 3.63
N TRP A 194 9.67 -12.21 4.43
CA TRP A 194 8.33 -12.54 3.92
C TRP A 194 7.66 -11.34 3.26
N ILE A 195 7.98 -10.12 3.70
CA ILE A 195 7.63 -8.89 2.96
C ILE A 195 8.29 -8.92 1.58
N LEU A 196 9.61 -9.09 1.50
CA LEU A 196 10.35 -9.10 0.23
C LEU A 196 9.85 -10.20 -0.73
N LEU A 197 9.61 -11.41 -0.23
CA LEU A 197 9.07 -12.51 -1.03
C LEU A 197 7.64 -12.25 -1.50
N SER A 198 6.80 -11.58 -0.69
CA SER A 198 5.46 -11.12 -1.12
C SER A 198 5.55 -10.10 -2.26
N CYS A 199 6.54 -9.19 -2.24
CA CYS A 199 6.80 -8.24 -3.31
C CYS A 199 7.24 -8.93 -4.61
N VAL A 200 8.19 -9.88 -4.51
CA VAL A 200 8.70 -10.64 -5.67
C VAL A 200 7.59 -11.49 -6.30
N CYS A 201 6.74 -12.12 -5.47
CA CYS A 201 5.54 -12.82 -5.92
C CYS A 201 4.58 -11.87 -6.65
N SER A 202 4.38 -10.66 -6.11
CA SER A 202 3.49 -9.64 -6.69
C SER A 202 3.99 -9.08 -8.02
N PHE A 203 5.30 -8.91 -8.18
CA PHE A 203 5.91 -8.60 -9.49
C PHE A 203 5.68 -9.74 -10.48
N GLY A 204 5.87 -10.99 -10.05
CA GLY A 204 5.70 -12.18 -10.87
C GLY A 204 4.28 -12.35 -11.42
N TYR A 205 3.26 -12.40 -10.56
CA TYR A 205 1.91 -12.68 -11.04
C TYR A 205 1.33 -11.51 -11.84
N ILE A 206 1.74 -10.26 -11.59
CA ILE A 206 1.26 -9.09 -12.35
C ILE A 206 1.84 -9.05 -13.77
N LEU A 207 3.07 -9.55 -13.98
CA LEU A 207 3.60 -9.75 -15.34
C LEU A 207 2.76 -10.77 -16.14
N ALA A 208 2.25 -11.81 -15.47
CA ALA A 208 1.34 -12.78 -16.08
C ALA A 208 -0.09 -12.23 -16.28
N ASP A 209 -0.65 -11.50 -15.30
CA ASP A 209 -1.95 -10.81 -15.35
C ASP A 209 -2.02 -9.81 -16.51
N VAL A 210 -0.98 -8.98 -16.71
CA VAL A 210 -0.89 -8.05 -17.87
C VAL A 210 -0.80 -8.81 -19.20
N SER A 211 -0.09 -9.92 -19.24
CA SER A 211 0.00 -10.77 -20.44
C SER A 211 -1.34 -11.42 -20.77
N ALA A 212 -2.12 -11.82 -19.76
CA ALA A 212 -3.47 -12.38 -19.89
C ALA A 212 -4.49 -11.30 -20.30
N ASP A 213 -4.47 -10.13 -19.66
CA ASP A 213 -5.29 -8.97 -19.99
C ASP A 213 -5.19 -8.59 -21.48
N ALA A 214 -3.96 -8.56 -22.02
CA ALA A 214 -3.73 -8.29 -23.42
C ALA A 214 -4.37 -9.34 -24.35
N MET A 215 -4.33 -10.63 -23.97
CA MET A 215 -5.04 -11.68 -24.70
C MET A 215 -6.56 -11.56 -24.58
N VAL A 216 -7.09 -11.18 -23.41
CA VAL A 216 -8.52 -10.95 -23.21
C VAL A 216 -9.02 -9.85 -24.13
N VAL A 217 -8.26 -8.76 -24.33
CA VAL A 217 -8.59 -7.75 -25.35
C VAL A 217 -8.58 -8.35 -26.75
N GLN A 218 -7.53 -9.08 -27.12
CA GLN A 218 -7.38 -9.70 -28.45
C GLN A 218 -8.52 -10.69 -28.79
N TYR A 219 -9.03 -11.42 -27.81
CA TYR A 219 -10.19 -12.32 -27.98
C TYR A 219 -11.54 -11.58 -27.88
N ALA A 220 -11.69 -10.60 -26.99
CA ALA A 220 -12.92 -9.82 -26.86
C ALA A 220 -13.20 -8.92 -28.08
N GLN A 221 -12.15 -8.48 -28.79
CA GLN A 221 -12.28 -7.82 -30.10
C GLN A 221 -12.89 -8.74 -31.18
N ARG A 222 -12.74 -10.07 -31.05
CA ARG A 222 -13.39 -11.06 -31.93
C ARG A 222 -14.85 -11.34 -31.56
N GLU A 223 -15.35 -10.83 -30.44
CA GLU A 223 -16.77 -10.92 -30.09
C GLU A 223 -17.59 -9.90 -30.92
N PRO A 224 -18.69 -10.31 -31.58
CA PRO A 224 -19.59 -9.39 -32.27
C PRO A 224 -20.28 -8.47 -31.26
N MET A 225 -20.71 -7.29 -31.73
CA MET A 225 -21.07 -6.14 -30.89
C MET A 225 -22.15 -6.44 -29.83
N ALA A 226 -23.09 -7.33 -30.18
CA ALA A 226 -24.15 -7.82 -29.30
C ALA A 226 -23.64 -8.51 -28.02
N ILE A 227 -22.56 -9.31 -28.11
CA ILE A 227 -22.03 -10.11 -26.99
C ILE A 227 -20.63 -9.68 -26.52
N ARG A 228 -20.01 -8.68 -27.15
CA ARG A 228 -18.70 -8.16 -26.72
C ARG A 228 -18.71 -7.72 -25.26
N GLY A 229 -17.67 -8.15 -24.53
CA GLY A 229 -17.53 -7.93 -23.10
C GLY A 229 -18.01 -9.11 -22.27
N ARG A 230 -18.63 -10.14 -22.88
CA ARG A 230 -18.93 -11.42 -22.25
C ARG A 230 -17.63 -12.08 -21.75
N LEU A 231 -16.56 -12.08 -22.55
CA LEU A 231 -15.26 -12.62 -22.11
C LEU A 231 -14.66 -11.81 -20.93
N GLN A 232 -14.70 -10.47 -21.00
CA GLN A 232 -14.28 -9.61 -19.88
C GLN A 232 -15.09 -9.87 -18.61
N SER A 233 -16.40 -10.09 -18.74
CA SER A 233 -17.26 -10.45 -17.61
C SER A 233 -16.88 -11.81 -17.04
N MET A 234 -16.54 -12.78 -17.90
CA MET A 234 -16.14 -14.11 -17.46
C MET A 234 -14.83 -14.09 -16.66
N ILE A 235 -13.79 -13.40 -17.15
CA ILE A 235 -12.52 -13.31 -16.41
C ILE A 235 -12.70 -12.60 -15.05
N TYR A 236 -13.54 -11.56 -14.97
CA TYR A 236 -13.79 -10.85 -13.72
C TYR A 236 -14.67 -11.68 -12.76
N ALA A 237 -15.69 -12.38 -13.26
CA ALA A 237 -16.46 -13.32 -12.44
C ALA A 237 -15.57 -14.44 -11.88
N THR A 238 -14.69 -15.04 -12.70
CA THR A 238 -13.70 -16.04 -12.26
C THR A 238 -12.69 -15.47 -11.27
N ARG A 239 -12.27 -14.21 -11.43
CA ARG A 239 -11.39 -13.48 -10.50
C ARG A 239 -12.00 -13.36 -9.10
N PHE A 240 -13.25 -12.93 -8.96
CA PHE A 240 -13.90 -12.85 -7.66
C PHE A 240 -14.35 -14.23 -7.11
N ALA A 241 -14.70 -15.17 -7.98
CA ALA A 241 -15.03 -16.54 -7.55
C ALA A 241 -13.81 -17.30 -6.98
N SER A 242 -12.60 -17.03 -7.49
CA SER A 242 -11.37 -17.67 -7.02
C SER A 242 -10.76 -17.03 -5.77
N SER A 243 -10.99 -15.72 -5.52
CA SER A 243 -10.57 -15.07 -4.26
C SER A 243 -11.35 -15.58 -3.03
N LEU A 244 -12.49 -16.25 -3.24
CA LEU A 244 -13.26 -16.98 -2.23
C LEU A 244 -12.38 -17.93 -1.39
N VAL A 245 -11.47 -18.67 -2.03
CA VAL A 245 -10.62 -19.68 -1.37
C VAL A 245 -9.65 -19.02 -0.37
N PRO A 246 -8.85 -18.00 -0.73
CA PRO A 246 -8.11 -17.18 0.24
C PRO A 246 -8.94 -16.66 1.41
N HIS A 247 -10.14 -16.13 1.16
CA HIS A 247 -10.97 -15.58 2.24
C HIS A 247 -11.47 -16.67 3.21
N VAL A 248 -11.80 -17.86 2.71
CA VAL A 248 -12.09 -19.04 3.55
C VAL A 248 -10.86 -19.47 4.35
N VAL A 249 -9.70 -19.61 3.69
CA VAL A 249 -8.45 -20.03 4.33
C VAL A 249 -8.03 -19.07 5.44
N ILE A 250 -8.10 -17.76 5.21
CA ILE A 250 -7.72 -16.77 6.22
C ILE A 250 -8.79 -16.69 7.33
N GLY A 251 -10.07 -16.56 6.96
CA GLY A 251 -11.15 -16.37 7.92
C GLY A 251 -11.34 -17.53 8.90
N PHE A 252 -11.19 -18.78 8.44
CA PHE A 252 -11.40 -19.97 9.28
C PHE A 252 -10.09 -20.60 9.80
N CYS A 253 -8.97 -20.54 9.06
CA CYS A 253 -7.74 -21.22 9.48
C CYS A 253 -6.73 -20.30 10.19
N MET A 254 -6.91 -18.98 10.21
CA MET A 254 -6.03 -18.01 10.89
C MET A 254 -6.76 -17.25 12.00
N ASN A 255 -7.48 -17.97 12.88
CA ASN A 255 -8.40 -17.38 13.86
C ASN A 255 -8.09 -17.78 15.33
N SER A 256 -6.85 -18.17 15.64
CA SER A 256 -6.39 -18.44 17.02
C SER A 256 -5.83 -17.20 17.72
N PHE A 257 -5.50 -17.33 19.00
CA PHE A 257 -5.03 -16.25 19.87
C PHE A 257 -3.84 -15.46 19.29
N GLU A 258 -2.89 -16.16 18.65
CA GLU A 258 -1.74 -15.55 17.99
C GLU A 258 -2.16 -14.57 16.88
N TYR A 259 -3.18 -14.93 16.12
CA TYR A 259 -3.78 -14.14 15.04
C TYR A 259 -4.89 -13.17 15.51
N GLY A 260 -5.22 -13.15 16.81
CA GLY A 260 -6.24 -12.28 17.40
C GLY A 260 -7.68 -12.82 17.33
N GLY A 261 -7.87 -14.13 17.44
CA GLY A 261 -9.18 -14.77 17.58
C GLY A 261 -9.19 -15.92 18.60
N ASP A 262 -10.34 -16.56 18.79
CA ASP A 262 -10.58 -17.47 19.92
C ASP A 262 -10.33 -18.97 19.64
N PHE A 263 -9.94 -19.34 18.41
CA PHE A 263 -9.87 -20.76 18.03
C PHE A 263 -8.76 -21.52 18.77
N SER A 264 -9.11 -22.72 19.23
CA SER A 264 -8.19 -23.68 19.85
C SER A 264 -7.21 -24.33 18.86
N TRP A 265 -7.32 -24.03 17.57
CA TRP A 265 -6.45 -24.51 16.50
C TRP A 265 -6.27 -23.41 15.44
N SER A 266 -5.19 -23.50 14.67
CA SER A 266 -4.95 -22.66 13.51
C SER A 266 -3.93 -23.30 12.57
N MET A 267 -3.90 -22.86 11.32
CA MET A 267 -2.86 -23.21 10.37
C MET A 267 -1.61 -22.34 10.57
N SER A 268 -0.42 -22.92 10.41
CA SER A 268 0.85 -22.17 10.40
C SER A 268 0.98 -21.35 9.11
N PRO A 269 1.60 -20.14 9.13
CA PRO A 269 1.64 -19.26 7.96
C PRO A 269 2.26 -19.90 6.71
N ASN A 270 3.26 -20.78 6.89
CA ASN A 270 3.87 -21.54 5.79
C ASN A 270 2.86 -22.37 4.99
N TYR A 271 1.90 -23.01 5.67
CA TYR A 271 0.86 -23.78 4.99
C TYR A 271 -0.15 -22.86 4.29
N VAL A 272 -0.37 -21.64 4.81
CA VAL A 272 -1.19 -20.60 4.15
C VAL A 272 -0.53 -20.15 2.84
N TYR A 273 0.78 -19.92 2.83
CA TYR A 273 1.51 -19.68 1.58
C TYR A 273 1.49 -20.91 0.65
N ALA A 274 1.61 -22.12 1.20
CA ALA A 274 1.62 -23.36 0.42
C ALA A 274 0.32 -23.59 -0.36
N THR A 275 -0.84 -23.05 0.06
CA THR A 275 -2.09 -23.15 -0.72
C THR A 275 -1.98 -22.51 -2.10
N LEU A 276 -1.05 -21.56 -2.31
CA LEU A 276 -0.83 -20.88 -3.59
C LEU A 276 0.06 -21.66 -4.57
N LEU A 277 0.75 -22.72 -4.12
CA LEU A 277 1.60 -23.55 -4.97
C LEU A 277 0.82 -24.25 -6.08
N LEU A 278 -0.34 -24.84 -5.73
CA LEU A 278 -1.20 -25.54 -6.69
C LEU A 278 -1.77 -24.59 -7.75
N PRO A 279 -2.37 -23.42 -7.41
CA PRO A 279 -2.77 -22.42 -8.40
C PRO A 279 -1.65 -21.99 -9.35
N CYS A 280 -0.43 -21.73 -8.85
CA CYS A 280 0.72 -21.38 -9.72
C CYS A 280 1.11 -22.54 -10.66
N ALA A 281 1.11 -23.78 -10.17
CA ALA A 281 1.38 -24.96 -10.99
C ALA A 281 0.30 -25.18 -12.07
N VAL A 282 -0.97 -24.96 -11.73
CA VAL A 282 -2.10 -25.00 -12.69
C VAL A 282 -1.95 -23.90 -13.72
N ALA A 283 -1.61 -22.66 -13.33
CA ALA A 283 -1.42 -21.57 -14.29
C ALA A 283 -0.23 -21.82 -15.24
N LEU A 284 0.88 -22.39 -14.77
CA LEU A 284 1.97 -22.87 -15.62
C LEU A 284 1.50 -23.94 -16.62
N TYR A 285 0.72 -24.94 -16.16
CA TYR A 285 0.14 -25.96 -17.03
C TYR A 285 -0.78 -25.35 -18.09
N CYS A 286 -1.69 -24.45 -17.69
CA CYS A 286 -2.56 -23.68 -18.58
C CYS A 286 -1.75 -22.92 -19.64
N THR A 287 -0.70 -22.21 -19.23
CA THR A 287 0.16 -21.45 -20.14
C THR A 287 0.95 -22.35 -21.10
N LEU A 288 1.46 -23.49 -20.64
CA LEU A 288 2.21 -24.44 -21.48
C LEU A 288 1.31 -25.14 -22.51
N PHE A 289 0.19 -25.74 -22.08
CA PHE A 289 -0.57 -26.70 -22.88
C PHE A 289 -1.91 -26.18 -23.43
N LEU A 290 -2.51 -25.18 -22.79
CA LEU A 290 -3.88 -24.74 -23.10
C LEU A 290 -3.90 -23.42 -23.87
N ILE A 291 -3.10 -22.45 -23.45
CA ILE A 291 -2.96 -21.13 -24.11
C ILE A 291 -2.21 -21.25 -25.43
N VAL A 292 -2.83 -20.73 -26.49
CA VAL A 292 -2.25 -20.54 -27.82
C VAL A 292 -1.86 -19.07 -27.97
N ASP A 293 -0.62 -18.80 -28.36
CA ASP A 293 -0.10 -17.44 -28.62
C ASP A 293 0.42 -17.43 -30.05
N GLU A 294 -0.04 -16.47 -30.85
CA GLU A 294 0.29 -16.36 -32.27
C GLU A 294 1.70 -15.80 -32.44
N ARG A 295 2.49 -16.34 -33.38
CA ARG A 295 3.81 -15.78 -33.67
C ARG A 295 3.66 -14.43 -34.34
N THR A 296 4.37 -13.43 -33.83
CA THR A 296 4.32 -12.05 -34.32
C THR A 296 5.72 -11.47 -34.47
N GLU A 297 5.86 -10.53 -35.40
CA GLU A 297 7.12 -9.82 -35.62
C GLU A 297 7.36 -8.78 -34.52
N LYS A 298 8.63 -8.46 -34.29
CA LYS A 298 9.03 -7.45 -33.31
C LYS A 298 8.80 -6.05 -33.90
N PRO A 299 7.94 -5.19 -33.31
CA PRO A 299 7.77 -3.83 -33.79
C PRO A 299 9.03 -2.99 -33.54
N TYR A 300 9.27 -1.99 -34.38
CA TYR A 300 10.31 -0.98 -34.14
C TYR A 300 9.84 -0.04 -33.02
N LEU A 301 10.61 0.04 -31.93
CA LEU A 301 10.16 0.72 -30.70
C LEU A 301 9.86 2.23 -30.88
N PRO A 302 10.66 3.02 -31.63
CA PRO A 302 10.32 4.41 -31.93
C PRO A 302 8.97 4.57 -32.64
N ASP A 303 8.71 3.79 -33.69
CA ASP A 303 7.45 3.86 -34.45
C ASP A 303 6.25 3.42 -33.58
N TYR A 304 6.45 2.40 -32.73
CA TYR A 304 5.45 1.97 -31.77
C TYR A 304 5.10 3.09 -30.77
N LEU A 305 6.12 3.79 -30.24
CA LEU A 305 5.92 4.91 -29.33
C LEU A 305 5.30 6.12 -30.04
N GLY A 306 5.58 6.32 -31.34
CA GLY A 306 4.90 7.28 -32.20
C GLY A 306 3.41 6.98 -32.34
N ARG A 307 3.05 5.77 -32.80
CA ARG A 307 1.65 5.31 -32.92
C ARG A 307 0.90 5.34 -31.58
N LEU A 308 1.57 4.98 -30.47
CA LEU A 308 1.01 5.08 -29.12
C LEU A 308 0.78 6.53 -28.69
N TRP A 309 1.69 7.44 -29.02
CA TRP A 309 1.50 8.88 -28.78
C TRP A 309 0.33 9.43 -29.59
N GLU A 310 0.23 9.12 -30.88
CA GLU A 310 -0.91 9.48 -31.74
C GLU A 310 -2.25 9.00 -31.16
N LEU A 311 -2.32 7.73 -30.73
CA LEU A 311 -3.49 7.17 -30.06
C LEU A 311 -3.87 7.98 -28.79
N LEU A 312 -2.89 8.36 -27.95
CA LEU A 312 -3.12 9.19 -26.76
C LEU A 312 -3.66 10.60 -27.08
N GLN A 313 -3.49 11.10 -28.31
CA GLN A 313 -4.09 12.36 -28.75
C GLN A 313 -5.57 12.20 -29.14
N LEU A 314 -6.03 11.00 -29.54
CA LEU A 314 -7.40 10.79 -29.99
C LEU A 314 -8.40 11.09 -28.86
N ARG A 315 -9.48 11.80 -29.21
CA ARG A 315 -10.50 12.27 -28.26
C ARG A 315 -11.05 11.15 -27.40
N VAL A 316 -11.33 9.98 -27.99
CA VAL A 316 -11.85 8.82 -27.26
C VAL A 316 -10.93 8.38 -26.10
N VAL A 317 -9.61 8.49 -26.26
CA VAL A 317 -8.63 7.98 -25.30
C VAL A 317 -8.51 8.92 -24.10
N TRP A 318 -8.15 10.18 -24.33
CA TRP A 318 -7.98 11.13 -23.22
C TRP A 318 -9.31 11.43 -22.52
N GLN A 319 -10.45 11.44 -23.23
CA GLN A 319 -11.77 11.70 -22.63
C GLN A 319 -12.15 10.58 -21.65
N ILE A 320 -11.87 9.32 -21.99
CA ILE A 320 -12.11 8.16 -21.11
C ILE A 320 -11.05 8.06 -20.00
N CYS A 321 -9.80 8.44 -20.25
CA CYS A 321 -8.78 8.52 -19.19
C CYS A 321 -9.11 9.56 -18.12
N ILE A 322 -9.53 10.77 -18.53
CA ILE A 322 -9.98 11.82 -17.59
C ILE A 322 -11.22 11.36 -16.81
N PHE A 323 -12.21 10.75 -17.48
CA PHE A 323 -13.35 10.15 -16.80
C PHE A 323 -12.92 9.14 -15.72
N ARG A 324 -12.10 8.14 -16.10
CA ARG A 324 -11.69 7.05 -15.20
C ARG A 324 -10.80 7.51 -14.06
N PHE A 325 -9.95 8.52 -14.29
CA PHE A 325 -9.20 9.16 -13.20
C PHE A 325 -10.13 9.94 -12.28
N CYS A 326 -10.77 11.01 -12.77
CA CYS A 326 -11.54 11.93 -11.95
C CYS A 326 -12.72 11.24 -11.24
N SER A 327 -13.51 10.43 -11.93
CA SER A 327 -14.65 9.73 -11.31
C SER A 327 -14.20 8.81 -10.17
N ASN A 328 -13.06 8.12 -10.29
CA ASN A 328 -12.54 7.31 -9.17
C ASN A 328 -11.79 8.12 -8.11
N VAL A 329 -11.21 9.29 -8.44
CA VAL A 329 -10.70 10.22 -7.42
C VAL A 329 -11.86 10.65 -6.52
N PHE A 330 -12.97 11.13 -7.08
CA PHE A 330 -14.14 11.57 -6.29
C PHE A 330 -14.89 10.42 -5.59
N PHE A 331 -15.00 9.24 -6.22
CA PHE A 331 -15.67 8.08 -5.62
C PHE A 331 -14.90 7.47 -4.43
N ASN A 332 -13.56 7.52 -4.43
CA ASN A 332 -12.73 6.95 -3.37
C ASN A 332 -12.46 7.95 -2.19
N PHE A 333 -13.36 8.91 -1.94
CA PHE A 333 -13.33 9.78 -0.75
C PHE A 333 -13.92 9.05 0.46
N ASP A 334 -13.30 7.96 0.90
CA ASP A 334 -13.77 7.17 2.05
C ASP A 334 -13.32 7.76 3.39
N ALA A 335 -14.26 7.84 4.34
CA ALA A 335 -14.03 8.50 5.62
C ALA A 335 -13.12 7.69 6.56
N THR A 336 -12.06 8.33 7.05
CA THR A 336 -11.01 7.77 7.93
C THR A 336 -11.54 7.19 9.24
N VAL A 337 -12.70 7.66 9.71
CA VAL A 337 -13.39 7.15 10.90
C VAL A 337 -14.07 5.81 10.69
N VAL A 338 -14.38 5.38 9.45
CA VAL A 338 -15.16 4.15 9.20
C VAL A 338 -14.49 2.90 9.80
N PRO A 339 -13.18 2.63 9.63
CA PRO A 339 -12.51 1.50 10.30
C PRO A 339 -12.53 1.58 11.84
N ILE A 340 -12.64 2.79 12.41
CA ILE A 340 -12.78 2.99 13.87
C ILE A 340 -14.23 2.70 14.28
N ILE A 341 -15.22 3.16 13.52
CA ILE A 341 -16.65 2.83 13.73
C ILE A 341 -16.87 1.30 13.70
N THR A 342 -16.29 0.60 12.72
CA THR A 342 -16.34 -0.87 12.60
C THR A 342 -15.85 -1.58 13.86
N SER A 343 -14.75 -1.09 14.46
CA SER A 343 -14.10 -1.75 15.60
C SER A 343 -14.58 -1.27 16.97
N THR A 344 -15.02 -0.01 17.10
CA THR A 344 -15.40 0.60 18.38
C THR A 344 -16.91 0.72 18.60
N TRP A 345 -17.70 1.05 17.57
CA TRP A 345 -19.17 1.21 17.71
C TRP A 345 -19.97 0.00 17.22
N ALA A 346 -19.52 -0.66 16.14
CA ALA A 346 -20.20 -1.84 15.61
C ALA A 346 -19.70 -3.15 16.24
N GLY A 347 -18.52 -3.14 16.88
CA GLY A 347 -17.94 -4.28 17.59
C GLY A 347 -17.72 -5.51 16.70
N VAL A 348 -17.30 -5.32 15.45
CA VAL A 348 -17.23 -6.41 14.46
C VAL A 348 -16.03 -7.32 14.74
N GLU A 349 -16.30 -8.60 14.98
CA GLU A 349 -15.29 -9.64 15.18
C GLU A 349 -14.59 -10.05 13.87
N PRO A 350 -13.32 -10.50 13.92
CA PRO A 350 -12.61 -11.05 12.76
C PRO A 350 -13.34 -12.20 12.06
N MET A 351 -14.08 -13.02 12.83
CA MET A 351 -14.92 -14.10 12.29
C MET A 351 -16.05 -13.58 11.39
N ALA A 352 -16.77 -12.54 11.84
CA ALA A 352 -17.80 -11.90 11.03
C ALA A 352 -17.20 -11.28 9.76
N ILE A 353 -16.06 -10.59 9.86
CA ILE A 353 -15.36 -10.05 8.68
C ILE A 353 -15.02 -11.18 7.69
N GLY A 354 -14.48 -12.31 8.18
CA GLY A 354 -14.17 -13.48 7.34
C GLY A 354 -15.40 -14.03 6.59
N VAL A 355 -16.49 -14.33 7.31
CA VAL A 355 -17.72 -14.89 6.71
C VAL A 355 -18.33 -13.93 5.69
N PHE A 356 -18.41 -12.63 6.01
CA PHE A 356 -19.00 -11.66 5.09
C PHE A 356 -18.07 -11.31 3.91
N SER A 357 -16.73 -11.39 4.05
CA SER A 357 -15.80 -11.31 2.90
C SER A 357 -15.99 -12.47 1.91
N VAL A 358 -16.24 -13.69 2.41
CA VAL A 358 -16.56 -14.87 1.59
C VAL A 358 -17.88 -14.66 0.83
N LEU A 359 -18.92 -14.14 1.49
CA LEU A 359 -20.20 -13.82 0.84
C LEU A 359 -20.07 -12.69 -0.20
N ASN A 360 -19.30 -11.64 0.10
CA ASN A 360 -19.04 -10.51 -0.80
C ASN A 360 -18.35 -10.98 -2.09
N ALA A 361 -17.29 -11.78 -1.99
CA ALA A 361 -16.60 -12.34 -3.15
C ALA A 361 -17.54 -13.18 -4.05
N LEU A 362 -18.40 -14.01 -3.43
CA LEU A 362 -19.41 -14.81 -4.13
C LEU A 362 -20.46 -13.94 -4.85
N PHE A 363 -21.05 -12.97 -4.16
CA PHE A 363 -22.06 -12.09 -4.74
C PHE A 363 -21.49 -11.16 -5.82
N THR A 364 -20.25 -10.68 -5.66
CA THR A 364 -19.53 -9.95 -6.71
C THR A 364 -19.38 -10.80 -7.97
N ALA A 365 -18.92 -12.05 -7.82
CA ALA A 365 -18.73 -12.97 -8.95
C ALA A 365 -20.04 -13.27 -9.69
N VAL A 366 -21.13 -13.55 -8.94
CA VAL A 366 -22.47 -13.80 -9.52
C VAL A 366 -23.04 -12.56 -10.20
N CYS A 367 -22.87 -11.37 -9.60
CA CYS A 367 -23.32 -10.11 -10.18
C CYS A 367 -22.60 -9.80 -11.51
N ILE A 368 -21.28 -9.96 -11.55
CA ILE A 368 -20.48 -9.75 -12.76
C ILE A 368 -20.83 -10.77 -13.86
N TYR A 369 -21.01 -12.04 -13.50
CA TYR A 369 -21.50 -13.06 -14.45
C TYR A 369 -22.88 -12.68 -15.02
N ALA A 370 -23.81 -12.21 -14.18
CA ALA A 370 -25.12 -11.73 -14.61
C ALA A 370 -25.03 -10.50 -15.54
N CYS A 371 -24.16 -9.53 -15.22
CA CYS A 371 -23.86 -8.39 -16.09
C CYS A 371 -23.30 -8.83 -17.45
N GLY A 372 -22.45 -9.87 -17.48
CA GLY A 372 -21.93 -10.47 -18.70
C GLY A 372 -22.93 -11.26 -19.54
N LYS A 373 -24.10 -11.59 -18.97
CA LYS A 373 -25.16 -12.35 -19.63
C LYS A 373 -26.34 -11.48 -20.08
N TRP A 374 -26.64 -10.42 -19.32
CA TRP A 374 -27.83 -9.57 -19.53
C TRP A 374 -27.55 -8.06 -19.57
N GLY A 375 -26.39 -7.61 -19.08
CA GLY A 375 -26.03 -6.19 -18.95
C GLY A 375 -25.18 -5.60 -20.07
N LEU A 376 -24.73 -6.40 -21.04
CA LEU A 376 -23.79 -5.99 -22.09
C LEU A 376 -24.27 -4.90 -23.05
N GLN A 377 -25.57 -4.56 -23.02
CA GLN A 377 -26.19 -3.51 -23.84
C GLN A 377 -26.85 -2.39 -23.00
N TRP A 378 -26.69 -2.40 -21.67
CA TRP A 378 -27.16 -1.30 -20.82
C TRP A 378 -26.40 -0.01 -21.13
N ASN A 379 -27.07 1.14 -21.06
CA ASN A 379 -26.44 2.44 -21.17
C ASN A 379 -25.47 2.65 -19.99
N TRP A 380 -24.19 2.81 -20.29
CA TRP A 380 -23.12 2.85 -19.28
C TRP A 380 -23.24 4.03 -18.32
N ARG A 381 -23.73 5.18 -18.79
CA ARG A 381 -23.95 6.37 -17.95
C ARG A 381 -25.04 6.10 -16.91
N VAL A 382 -26.17 5.56 -17.36
CA VAL A 382 -27.34 5.29 -16.50
C VAL A 382 -27.01 4.19 -15.50
N ALA A 383 -26.37 3.11 -15.93
CA ALA A 383 -26.02 2.00 -15.05
C ALA A 383 -25.02 2.41 -13.96
N ILE A 384 -23.99 3.21 -14.29
CA ILE A 384 -23.05 3.75 -13.30
C ILE A 384 -23.75 4.78 -12.39
N ALA A 385 -24.61 5.65 -12.92
CA ALA A 385 -25.32 6.65 -12.12
C ALA A 385 -26.23 6.00 -11.06
N LEU A 386 -27.08 5.06 -11.47
CA LEU A 386 -27.94 4.31 -10.56
C LEU A 386 -27.12 3.51 -9.54
N SER A 387 -26.00 2.92 -9.96
CA SER A 387 -25.10 2.20 -9.05
C SER A 387 -24.51 3.10 -7.97
N THR A 388 -23.89 4.23 -8.33
CA THR A 388 -23.31 5.18 -7.36
C THR A 388 -24.36 5.76 -6.42
N ILE A 389 -25.58 6.02 -6.90
CA ILE A 389 -26.69 6.47 -6.04
C ILE A 389 -27.09 5.37 -5.05
N ALA A 390 -27.23 4.13 -5.50
CA ALA A 390 -27.54 2.99 -4.61
C ALA A 390 -26.46 2.78 -3.55
N ILE A 391 -25.19 2.80 -3.95
CA ILE A 391 -24.01 2.71 -3.05
C ILE A 391 -24.11 3.75 -1.94
N VAL A 392 -24.29 5.03 -2.29
CA VAL A 392 -24.37 6.12 -1.31
C VAL A 392 -25.58 5.99 -0.39
N VAL A 393 -26.74 5.53 -0.89
CA VAL A 393 -27.94 5.31 -0.06
C VAL A 393 -27.76 4.14 0.92
N ILE A 394 -27.10 3.06 0.49
CA ILE A 394 -26.80 1.91 1.36
C ILE A 394 -25.78 2.31 2.43
N ASP A 395 -24.61 2.84 2.02
CA ASP A 395 -23.55 3.32 2.92
C ASP A 395 -24.11 4.28 3.99
N ALA A 396 -24.86 5.30 3.56
CA ALA A 396 -25.42 6.32 4.45
C ALA A 396 -26.43 5.74 5.45
N THR A 397 -27.27 4.80 5.01
CA THR A 397 -28.24 4.16 5.89
C THR A 397 -27.54 3.41 7.03
N VAL A 398 -26.53 2.59 6.72
CA VAL A 398 -25.79 1.82 7.73
C VAL A 398 -24.99 2.74 8.65
N LEU A 399 -24.23 3.68 8.07
CA LEU A 399 -23.29 4.51 8.81
C LEU A 399 -23.99 5.54 9.70
N TYR A 400 -25.10 6.16 9.26
CA TYR A 400 -25.86 7.05 10.14
C TYR A 400 -26.63 6.30 11.24
N CYS A 401 -27.22 5.13 10.95
CA CYS A 401 -27.85 4.30 11.99
C CYS A 401 -26.85 3.85 13.07
N THR A 402 -25.62 3.53 12.66
CA THR A 402 -24.53 3.16 13.58
C THR A 402 -24.03 4.37 14.37
N THR A 403 -23.81 5.51 13.71
CA THR A 403 -23.32 6.75 14.32
C THR A 403 -24.26 7.25 15.41
N TRP A 404 -25.55 7.37 15.08
CA TRP A 404 -26.57 7.87 16.02
C TRP A 404 -27.03 6.85 17.05
N GLY A 405 -26.57 5.59 16.96
CA GLY A 405 -26.86 4.54 17.94
C GLY A 405 -28.22 3.86 17.76
N LEU A 406 -28.87 4.03 16.60
CA LEU A 406 -30.13 3.35 16.26
C LEU A 406 -29.93 1.84 16.09
N ALA A 407 -28.78 1.43 15.54
CA ALA A 407 -28.39 0.03 15.43
C ALA A 407 -26.86 -0.10 15.49
N ARG A 408 -26.36 -0.63 16.60
CA ARG A 408 -24.94 -0.95 16.83
C ARG A 408 -24.79 -2.43 17.12
N ASN A 409 -24.72 -3.22 16.05
CA ASN A 409 -24.59 -4.68 16.08
C ASN A 409 -23.77 -5.11 14.86
N GLN A 410 -22.79 -5.99 15.05
CA GLN A 410 -21.91 -6.45 13.99
C GLN A 410 -22.63 -7.01 12.76
N TYR A 411 -23.73 -7.75 12.95
CA TYR A 411 -24.52 -8.32 11.85
C TYR A 411 -25.37 -7.27 11.13
N PHE A 412 -25.85 -6.23 11.83
CA PHE A 412 -26.50 -5.09 11.18
C PHE A 412 -25.49 -4.29 10.36
N PHE A 413 -24.30 -4.05 10.92
CA PHE A 413 -23.25 -3.27 10.26
C PHE A 413 -22.77 -3.97 8.98
N VAL A 414 -22.17 -5.17 9.12
CA VAL A 414 -21.57 -5.86 7.97
C VAL A 414 -22.64 -6.44 7.02
N GLY A 415 -23.77 -6.89 7.55
CA GLY A 415 -24.90 -7.34 6.73
C GLY A 415 -25.64 -6.20 6.03
N GLY A 416 -25.69 -5.01 6.62
CA GLY A 416 -26.28 -3.82 6.03
C GLY A 416 -25.50 -3.29 4.82
N PHE A 417 -24.18 -3.51 4.77
CA PHE A 417 -23.34 -3.23 3.58
C PHE A 417 -23.44 -4.31 2.49
N MET A 418 -23.93 -5.52 2.78
CA MET A 418 -23.95 -6.61 1.79
C MET A 418 -24.73 -6.29 0.49
N PRO A 419 -25.81 -5.47 0.50
CA PRO A 419 -26.45 -4.98 -0.73
C PRO A 419 -25.56 -4.07 -1.60
N ASP A 420 -24.51 -3.42 -1.07
CA ASP A 420 -23.60 -2.56 -1.84
C ASP A 420 -22.82 -3.32 -2.91
N VAL A 421 -22.55 -4.60 -2.64
CA VAL A 421 -21.76 -5.49 -3.49
C VAL A 421 -22.30 -5.53 -4.93
N PHE A 422 -23.62 -5.46 -5.11
CA PHE A 422 -24.25 -5.50 -6.43
C PHE A 422 -23.99 -4.23 -7.26
N PRO A 423 -24.36 -3.00 -6.83
CA PRO A 423 -24.02 -1.79 -7.58
C PRO A 423 -22.52 -1.52 -7.66
N THR A 424 -21.72 -1.85 -6.65
CA THR A 424 -20.24 -1.74 -6.74
C THR A 424 -19.67 -2.65 -7.84
N ALA A 425 -20.17 -3.90 -7.96
CA ALA A 425 -19.81 -4.81 -9.05
C ALA A 425 -20.26 -4.30 -10.44
N ILE A 426 -21.48 -3.76 -10.56
CA ILE A 426 -21.99 -3.15 -11.79
C ILE A 426 -21.12 -1.96 -12.22
N ARG A 427 -20.81 -1.04 -11.28
CA ARG A 427 -19.96 0.13 -11.52
C ARG A 427 -18.57 -0.28 -12.01
N PHE A 428 -17.98 -1.30 -11.38
CA PHE A 428 -16.68 -1.84 -11.78
C PHE A 428 -16.71 -2.40 -13.22
N VAL A 429 -17.54 -3.40 -13.49
CA VAL A 429 -17.49 -4.15 -14.77
C VAL A 429 -17.85 -3.29 -15.97
N ILE A 430 -18.89 -2.44 -15.85
CA ILE A 430 -19.32 -1.56 -16.94
C ILE A 430 -18.24 -0.53 -17.28
N SER A 431 -17.51 -0.03 -16.28
CA SER A 431 -16.39 0.88 -16.52
C SER A 431 -15.24 0.21 -17.31
N ALA A 432 -15.09 -1.11 -17.22
CA ALA A 432 -13.97 -1.85 -17.82
C ALA A 432 -14.19 -2.23 -19.29
N TYR A 433 -15.43 -2.31 -19.77
CA TYR A 433 -15.74 -2.66 -21.17
C TYR A 433 -15.10 -1.71 -22.18
N CYS A 434 -14.96 -0.42 -21.84
CA CYS A 434 -14.38 0.56 -22.76
C CYS A 434 -12.92 0.25 -23.16
N ALA A 435 -12.17 -0.50 -22.35
CA ALA A 435 -10.77 -0.83 -22.66
C ALA A 435 -10.61 -1.61 -23.99
N VAL A 436 -11.55 -2.52 -24.29
CA VAL A 436 -11.53 -3.35 -25.51
C VAL A 436 -11.88 -2.56 -26.76
N GLU A 437 -12.79 -1.59 -26.63
CA GLU A 437 -13.21 -0.71 -27.72
C GLU A 437 -12.11 0.29 -28.12
N ILE A 438 -11.32 0.74 -27.14
CA ILE A 438 -10.28 1.75 -27.34
C ILE A 438 -9.01 1.15 -27.98
N ALA A 439 -8.59 -0.03 -27.56
CA ALA A 439 -7.34 -0.65 -28.02
C ALA A 439 -7.29 -0.89 -29.54
N ASP A 440 -6.10 -0.85 -30.11
CA ASP A 440 -5.83 -1.23 -31.50
C ASP A 440 -5.01 -2.52 -31.56
N VAL A 441 -5.01 -3.16 -32.73
CA VAL A 441 -4.24 -4.38 -32.98
C VAL A 441 -2.75 -4.12 -32.74
N GLY A 442 -2.15 -4.86 -31.81
CA GLY A 442 -0.74 -4.78 -31.46
C GLY A 442 -0.35 -3.84 -30.31
N ASN A 443 -1.27 -3.03 -29.75
CA ASN A 443 -1.05 -2.21 -28.54
C ASN A 443 -1.99 -2.61 -27.38
N GLU A 444 -2.54 -3.83 -27.44
CA GLU A 444 -3.60 -4.27 -26.54
C GLU A 444 -3.17 -4.28 -25.06
N GLY A 445 -1.90 -4.61 -24.80
CA GLY A 445 -1.33 -4.67 -23.46
C GLY A 445 -1.21 -3.30 -22.80
N VAL A 446 -0.62 -2.32 -23.49
CA VAL A 446 -0.44 -0.96 -22.96
C VAL A 446 -1.75 -0.22 -22.79
N VAL A 447 -2.71 -0.35 -23.72
CA VAL A 447 -3.99 0.35 -23.63
C VAL A 447 -4.84 -0.20 -22.47
N HIS A 448 -4.97 -1.53 -22.35
CA HIS A 448 -5.67 -2.12 -21.20
C HIS A 448 -4.98 -1.77 -19.88
N SER A 449 -3.64 -1.81 -19.87
CA SER A 449 -2.86 -1.47 -18.69
C SER A 449 -3.01 -0.02 -18.26
N LEU A 450 -3.02 0.94 -19.19
CA LEU A 450 -3.29 2.36 -18.91
C LEU A 450 -4.71 2.57 -18.35
N VAL A 451 -5.72 1.99 -19.01
CA VAL A 451 -7.13 2.12 -18.64
C VAL A 451 -7.41 1.49 -17.27
N THR A 452 -6.68 0.44 -16.88
CA THR A 452 -6.76 -0.16 -15.53
C THR A 452 -5.91 0.57 -14.49
N SER A 453 -4.64 0.87 -14.76
CA SER A 453 -3.73 1.49 -13.79
C SER A 453 -4.12 2.91 -13.40
N ILE A 454 -4.71 3.70 -14.31
CA ILE A 454 -5.13 5.07 -14.00
C ILE A 454 -6.20 5.14 -12.90
N VAL A 455 -6.99 4.07 -12.73
CA VAL A 455 -7.94 3.93 -11.60
C VAL A 455 -7.21 3.58 -10.31
N ASN A 456 -6.21 2.71 -10.36
CA ASN A 456 -5.39 2.36 -9.18
C ASN A 456 -4.61 3.58 -8.66
N LEU A 457 -4.19 4.49 -9.54
CA LEU A 457 -3.55 5.76 -9.19
C LEU A 457 -4.51 6.80 -8.59
N ALA A 458 -5.83 6.64 -8.77
CA ALA A 458 -6.81 7.58 -8.21
C ALA A 458 -6.96 7.44 -6.69
N THR A 459 -6.89 6.21 -6.15
CA THR A 459 -7.14 5.95 -4.72
C THR A 459 -6.12 6.62 -3.78
N PRO A 460 -4.79 6.60 -4.03
CA PRO A 460 -3.83 7.35 -3.19
C PRO A 460 -4.06 8.86 -3.21
N VAL A 461 -4.45 9.41 -4.37
CA VAL A 461 -4.75 10.84 -4.53
C VAL A 461 -6.01 11.21 -3.73
N ALA A 462 -7.10 10.44 -3.89
CA ALA A 462 -8.33 10.59 -3.12
C ALA A 462 -8.07 10.49 -1.60
N THR A 463 -7.29 9.49 -1.18
CA THR A 463 -6.92 9.28 0.24
C THR A 463 -6.21 10.49 0.85
N VAL A 464 -5.31 11.15 0.11
CA VAL A 464 -4.57 12.31 0.62
C VAL A 464 -5.39 13.60 0.54
N LEU A 465 -6.23 13.77 -0.48
CA LEU A 465 -7.19 14.87 -0.54
C LEU A 465 -8.23 14.78 0.59
N TYR A 466 -8.77 13.59 0.86
CA TYR A 466 -9.65 13.37 2.02
C TYR A 466 -8.89 13.68 3.32
N LYS A 467 -7.71 13.10 3.55
CA LYS A 467 -6.93 13.32 4.79
C LYS A 467 -6.53 14.79 5.03
N TYR A 468 -6.39 15.59 3.99
CA TYR A 468 -6.19 17.04 4.14
C TYR A 468 -7.45 17.75 4.63
N ILE A 469 -8.64 17.34 4.20
CA ILE A 469 -9.90 17.89 4.72
C ILE A 469 -10.22 17.32 6.12
N ASP A 470 -9.85 16.07 6.35
CA ASP A 470 -9.95 15.34 7.64
C ASP A 470 -9.18 16.06 8.76
N SER A 471 -8.03 16.67 8.47
CA SER A 471 -7.21 17.37 9.48
C SER A 471 -7.88 18.59 10.11
N PHE A 472 -8.99 19.09 9.55
CA PHE A 472 -9.81 20.14 10.15
C PHE A 472 -10.87 19.63 11.13
N PHE A 473 -11.03 18.30 11.28
CA PHE A 473 -11.94 17.68 12.24
C PHE A 473 -11.16 17.14 13.45
N HIS A 474 -11.67 17.37 14.66
CA HIS A 474 -11.01 16.96 15.90
C HIS A 474 -11.63 15.66 16.44
N VAL A 475 -11.53 14.59 15.65
CA VAL A 475 -12.05 13.26 15.99
C VAL A 475 -10.91 12.24 16.06
N THR A 476 -10.43 11.95 17.27
CA THR A 476 -9.48 10.85 17.51
C THR A 476 -10.21 9.55 17.84
N ARG A 477 -9.46 8.44 17.93
CA ARG A 477 -9.99 7.16 18.44
C ARG A 477 -10.55 7.28 19.87
N GLN A 478 -9.99 8.14 20.72
CA GLN A 478 -10.49 8.29 22.09
C GLN A 478 -11.85 8.97 22.09
N ASP A 479 -12.03 10.03 21.31
CA ASP A 479 -13.30 10.77 21.22
C ASP A 479 -14.45 9.86 20.71
N ILE A 480 -14.12 8.90 19.83
CA ILE A 480 -15.07 7.87 19.36
C ILE A 480 -15.43 6.86 20.47
N VAL A 481 -14.50 6.51 21.37
CA VAL A 481 -14.80 5.70 22.57
C VAL A 481 -15.67 6.48 23.56
N ASP A 482 -15.41 7.78 23.72
CA ASP A 482 -16.16 8.67 24.62
C ASP A 482 -17.57 9.01 24.09
N ASP A 483 -17.83 8.75 22.80
CA ASP A 483 -19.16 8.66 22.14
C ASP A 483 -20.11 9.86 22.36
N THR A 484 -19.54 11.05 22.55
CA THR A 484 -20.31 12.26 22.86
C THR A 484 -21.12 12.76 21.66
N TYR A 485 -22.19 13.53 21.92
CA TYR A 485 -23.02 14.14 20.88
C TYR A 485 -22.20 14.97 19.86
N ASN A 486 -21.20 15.71 20.33
CA ASN A 486 -20.32 16.51 19.48
C ASN A 486 -19.53 15.61 18.50
N VAL A 487 -19.00 14.49 18.98
CA VAL A 487 -18.27 13.52 18.15
C VAL A 487 -19.18 12.87 17.13
N ARG A 488 -20.39 12.44 17.52
CA ARG A 488 -21.39 11.90 16.59
C ARG A 488 -21.78 12.92 15.51
N PHE A 489 -21.86 14.21 15.86
CA PHE A 489 -22.13 15.29 14.92
C PHE A 489 -20.96 15.54 13.95
N GLN A 490 -19.71 15.61 14.45
CA GLN A 490 -18.53 15.74 13.58
C GLN A 490 -18.38 14.53 12.64
N VAL A 491 -18.55 13.31 13.13
CA VAL A 491 -18.59 12.08 12.31
C VAL A 491 -19.70 12.16 11.26
N THR A 492 -20.88 12.68 11.60
CA THR A 492 -21.98 12.91 10.64
C THR A 492 -21.59 13.90 9.54
N MET A 493 -20.87 14.98 9.85
CA MET A 493 -20.35 15.92 8.86
C MET A 493 -19.29 15.27 7.95
N MET A 494 -18.36 14.51 8.51
CA MET A 494 -17.30 13.80 7.77
C MET A 494 -17.88 12.76 6.80
N LEU A 495 -18.92 12.02 7.23
CA LEU A 495 -19.69 11.11 6.39
C LEU A 495 -20.48 11.87 5.31
N THR A 496 -21.14 12.98 5.65
CA THR A 496 -21.88 13.81 4.68
C THR A 496 -20.96 14.33 3.57
N LEU A 497 -19.75 14.77 3.93
CA LEU A 497 -18.71 15.18 2.99
C LEU A 497 -18.27 14.02 2.08
N SER A 498 -17.98 12.86 2.67
CA SER A 498 -17.62 11.63 1.93
C SER A 498 -18.68 11.30 0.87
N PHE A 499 -19.96 11.22 1.27
CA PHE A 499 -21.07 10.92 0.36
C PHE A 499 -21.30 12.02 -0.69
N GLY A 500 -21.15 13.29 -0.32
CA GLY A 500 -21.19 14.41 -1.28
C GLY A 500 -20.12 14.28 -2.37
N MET A 501 -18.90 13.86 -2.01
CA MET A 501 -17.82 13.60 -2.97
C MET A 501 -18.08 12.33 -3.80
N LYS A 502 -18.59 11.25 -3.19
CA LYS A 502 -19.04 10.05 -3.92
C LYS A 502 -20.10 10.38 -4.97
N LEU A 503 -21.05 11.26 -4.67
CA LEU A 503 -22.05 11.73 -5.65
C LEU A 503 -21.45 12.70 -6.68
N LEU A 504 -20.50 13.56 -6.30
CA LEU A 504 -19.81 14.46 -7.25
C LEU A 504 -19.01 13.69 -8.32
N SER A 505 -18.66 12.41 -8.08
CA SER A 505 -18.10 11.52 -9.10
C SER A 505 -18.98 11.37 -10.36
N LEU A 506 -20.29 11.62 -10.24
CA LEU A 506 -21.28 11.55 -11.32
C LEU A 506 -21.14 12.69 -12.34
N ALA A 507 -20.63 13.86 -11.95
CA ALA A 507 -20.44 14.99 -12.86
C ALA A 507 -19.53 14.64 -14.06
N TRP A 508 -18.61 13.70 -13.84
CA TRP A 508 -17.66 13.23 -14.86
C TRP A 508 -18.28 12.25 -15.86
N LEU A 509 -19.49 11.72 -15.65
CA LEU A 509 -20.16 10.79 -16.59
C LEU A 509 -20.48 11.40 -17.95
N VAL A 510 -20.50 12.74 -18.06
CA VAL A 510 -20.63 13.46 -19.34
C VAL A 510 -19.47 13.10 -20.29
N LEU A 511 -18.30 12.72 -19.76
CA LEU A 511 -17.12 12.32 -20.53
C LEU A 511 -17.15 10.85 -20.97
N LEU A 512 -17.83 9.95 -20.25
CA LEU A 512 -17.96 8.54 -20.65
C LEU A 512 -18.95 8.43 -21.83
N PRO A 513 -18.61 7.80 -22.98
CA PRO A 513 -19.61 7.52 -24.02
C PRO A 513 -20.72 6.57 -23.52
N PRO A 514 -21.99 6.75 -23.92
CA PRO A 514 -23.11 5.99 -23.36
C PRO A 514 -23.13 4.49 -23.68
N GLN A 515 -22.47 4.05 -24.75
CA GLN A 515 -22.40 2.63 -25.17
C GLN A 515 -21.21 2.42 -26.12
N LYS A 516 -20.80 1.16 -26.33
CA LYS A 516 -19.80 0.70 -27.33
C LYS A 516 -19.87 1.46 -28.67
N ALA A 517 -21.07 1.59 -29.25
CA ALA A 517 -21.34 2.32 -30.49
C ALA A 517 -20.75 3.74 -30.49
N ALA A 518 -21.01 4.48 -29.41
CA ALA A 518 -20.52 5.83 -29.23
C ALA A 518 -19.00 5.90 -28.99
N VAL A 519 -18.38 4.83 -28.47
CA VAL A 519 -16.92 4.74 -28.37
C VAL A 519 -16.29 4.61 -29.76
N GLN A 520 -16.81 3.72 -30.61
CA GLN A 520 -16.29 3.53 -31.97
C GLN A 520 -16.53 4.75 -32.87
N TRP A 521 -17.72 5.34 -32.81
CA TRP A 521 -18.02 6.60 -33.50
C TRP A 521 -17.08 7.73 -33.06
N LEU A 522 -16.78 7.83 -31.75
CA LEU A 522 -15.85 8.83 -31.21
C LEU A 522 -14.38 8.52 -31.55
N LYS A 523 -14.02 7.24 -31.74
CA LYS A 523 -12.69 6.81 -32.20
C LYS A 523 -12.46 7.18 -33.67
N GLN A 524 -13.49 7.05 -34.50
CA GLN A 524 -13.45 7.41 -35.93
C GLN A 524 -13.57 8.93 -36.17
N ARG A 525 -14.62 9.57 -35.64
CA ARG A 525 -15.02 10.95 -35.98
C ARG A 525 -14.68 12.00 -34.89
N GLY A 526 -14.12 11.59 -33.76
CA GLY A 526 -13.91 12.48 -32.60
C GLY A 526 -12.73 13.46 -32.68
N GLY A 527 -11.81 13.27 -33.63
CA GLY A 527 -10.60 14.08 -33.79
C GLY A 527 -9.50 13.83 -32.75
N SER A 528 -8.39 14.56 -32.87
CA SER A 528 -7.22 14.48 -31.98
C SER A 528 -6.89 15.84 -31.33
N ASN A 529 -6.23 15.80 -30.17
CA ASN A 529 -5.71 16.98 -29.49
C ASN A 529 -4.44 16.63 -28.67
N ALA A 530 -3.27 16.99 -29.21
CA ALA A 530 -1.98 16.72 -28.59
C ALA A 530 -1.78 17.40 -27.22
N ILE A 531 -2.41 18.55 -26.98
CA ILE A 531 -2.29 19.28 -25.70
C ILE A 531 -3.00 18.50 -24.60
N VAL A 532 -4.22 18.03 -24.86
CA VAL A 532 -4.99 17.27 -23.85
C VAL A 532 -4.40 15.88 -23.63
N GLY A 533 -3.92 15.20 -24.69
CA GLY A 533 -3.13 13.97 -24.55
C GLY A 533 -1.88 14.17 -23.69
N GLY A 534 -1.14 15.25 -23.91
CA GLY A 534 0.02 15.63 -23.09
C GLY A 534 -0.32 15.90 -21.62
N ILE A 535 -1.46 16.57 -21.34
CA ILE A 535 -1.95 16.79 -19.97
C ILE A 535 -2.29 15.46 -19.30
N VAL A 536 -2.96 14.51 -19.98
CA VAL A 536 -3.26 13.19 -19.42
C VAL A 536 -1.99 12.41 -19.11
N VAL A 537 -0.98 12.42 -19.99
CA VAL A 537 0.32 11.80 -19.72
C VAL A 537 1.03 12.47 -18.53
N ALA A 538 1.02 13.80 -18.45
CA ALA A 538 1.62 14.54 -17.33
C ALA A 538 0.93 14.21 -15.99
N VAL A 539 -0.40 14.21 -15.94
CA VAL A 539 -1.17 13.84 -14.74
C VAL A 539 -0.93 12.37 -14.36
N TYR A 540 -0.88 11.45 -15.32
CA TYR A 540 -0.57 10.05 -15.07
C TYR A 540 0.85 9.88 -14.48
N VAL A 541 1.86 10.54 -15.05
CA VAL A 541 3.25 10.49 -14.57
C VAL A 541 3.38 11.14 -13.19
N LEU A 542 2.68 12.24 -12.91
CA LEU A 542 2.65 12.87 -11.59
C LEU A 542 1.97 11.99 -10.54
N ALA A 543 0.81 11.39 -10.86
CA ALA A 543 0.13 10.46 -9.96
C ALA A 543 0.94 9.18 -9.73
N MET A 544 1.66 8.69 -10.74
CA MET A 544 2.60 7.57 -10.64
C MET A 544 3.78 7.92 -9.73
N ALA A 545 4.44 9.07 -9.96
CA ALA A 545 5.55 9.54 -9.15
C ALA A 545 5.12 9.82 -7.69
N PHE A 546 3.90 10.33 -7.49
CA PHE A 546 3.28 10.49 -6.18
C PHE A 546 3.08 9.14 -5.49
N SER A 547 2.42 8.17 -6.15
CA SER A 547 2.20 6.82 -5.61
C SER A 547 3.53 6.15 -5.24
N VAL A 548 4.47 6.08 -6.18
CA VAL A 548 5.81 5.50 -5.95
C VAL A 548 6.56 6.27 -4.84
N GLY A 549 6.44 7.60 -4.79
CA GLY A 549 7.05 8.44 -3.76
C GLY A 549 6.49 8.21 -2.36
N THR A 550 5.15 8.14 -2.20
CA THR A 550 4.51 7.80 -0.93
C THR A 550 4.87 6.38 -0.49
N ASN A 551 5.01 5.45 -1.43
CA ASN A 551 5.38 4.07 -1.14
C ASN A 551 6.83 3.98 -0.65
N ILE A 552 7.76 4.70 -1.31
CA ILE A 552 9.16 4.79 -0.89
C ILE A 552 9.29 5.52 0.46
N MET A 553 8.47 6.54 0.74
CA MET A 553 8.46 7.22 2.04
C MET A 553 8.04 6.28 3.18
N ALA A 554 7.07 5.39 2.95
CA ALA A 554 6.70 4.35 3.91
C ALA A 554 7.87 3.39 4.21
N LEU A 555 8.66 3.02 3.20
CA LEU A 555 9.88 2.20 3.37
C LEU A 555 11.01 2.92 4.12
N TYR A 556 11.15 4.24 3.96
CA TYR A 556 12.11 5.01 4.74
C TYR A 556 11.69 5.18 6.20
N LEU A 557 10.39 5.19 6.51
CA LEU A 557 9.89 5.18 7.89
C LEU A 557 10.14 3.83 8.58
N TYR A 558 10.10 2.72 7.84
CA TYR A 558 10.53 1.39 8.31
C TYR A 558 12.03 1.36 8.63
N ASN A 559 12.90 1.60 7.63
CA ASN A 559 14.36 1.52 7.81
C ASN A 559 14.95 2.61 8.72
N GLY A 560 14.27 3.75 8.87
CA GLY A 560 14.79 4.92 9.59
C GLY A 560 14.89 4.75 11.11
N ARG A 561 14.24 3.72 11.70
CA ARG A 561 14.28 3.44 13.14
C ARG A 561 15.26 2.32 13.52
N THR A 562 15.41 1.30 12.69
CA THR A 562 16.28 0.12 12.93
C THR A 562 17.77 0.47 13.06
N VAL A 563 18.18 1.67 12.63
CA VAL A 563 19.59 2.13 12.65
C VAL A 563 19.94 2.90 13.94
N LEU A 564 18.97 3.29 14.77
CA LEU A 564 19.20 4.00 16.04
C LEU A 564 19.50 3.03 17.20
N VAL A 565 20.64 2.34 17.11
CA VAL A 565 21.16 1.49 18.19
C VAL A 565 21.91 2.35 19.22
N ASP A 566 21.34 2.51 20.42
CA ASP A 566 22.01 3.19 21.54
C ASP A 566 23.24 2.39 22.01
N MET A 567 24.42 2.97 21.76
CA MET A 567 25.70 2.43 22.23
C MET A 567 26.17 3.10 23.53
N GLU A 568 26.49 2.27 24.52
CA GLU A 568 26.96 2.67 25.84
C GLU A 568 28.49 2.51 25.94
N LEU A 569 29.14 3.38 26.72
CA LEU A 569 30.60 3.37 26.91
C LEU A 569 30.99 2.44 28.07
N VAL A 570 31.25 1.18 27.74
CA VAL A 570 31.67 0.19 28.75
C VAL A 570 33.16 0.32 29.03
N ARG A 571 33.50 0.48 30.31
CA ARG A 571 34.88 0.57 30.81
C ARG A 571 35.32 -0.80 31.32
N LYS A 572 36.48 -1.29 30.87
CA LYS A 572 37.17 -2.43 31.51
C LYS A 572 38.50 -1.95 32.10
N SER A 573 39.15 -2.83 32.87
CA SER A 573 40.30 -2.56 33.74
C SER A 573 41.39 -1.66 33.13
N SER A 574 41.73 -0.61 33.89
CA SER A 574 42.93 0.25 33.75
C SER A 574 43.04 1.09 32.46
N HIS A 575 43.08 0.48 31.27
CA HIS A 575 43.39 1.17 30.02
C HIS A 575 42.46 0.77 28.87
N GLY A 576 41.38 1.53 28.66
CA GLY A 576 40.56 1.45 27.46
C GLY A 576 39.08 1.81 27.68
N LEU A 577 38.48 2.41 26.67
CA LEU A 577 37.03 2.59 26.52
C LEU A 577 36.62 1.97 25.17
N ARG A 578 35.53 1.21 25.15
CA ARG A 578 34.91 0.70 23.92
C ARG A 578 33.40 0.90 23.99
N TYR A 579 32.80 1.08 22.82
CA TYR A 579 31.35 1.09 22.67
C TYR A 579 30.82 -0.34 22.63
N ALA A 580 29.66 -0.56 23.25
CA ALA A 580 28.87 -1.78 23.17
C ALA A 580 27.37 -1.40 23.11
N PRO A 581 26.48 -2.22 22.53
CA PRO A 581 25.04 -1.99 22.65
C PRO A 581 24.62 -2.02 24.13
N SER A 582 23.77 -1.08 24.56
CA SER A 582 23.36 -1.00 25.97
C SER A 582 22.59 -2.25 26.43
N SER A 583 22.84 -2.71 27.66
CA SER A 583 22.23 -3.93 28.21
C SER A 583 21.23 -3.65 29.35
N SER A 584 21.01 -2.38 29.71
CA SER A 584 20.23 -1.97 30.88
C SER A 584 18.76 -1.67 30.54
N LYS A 585 17.87 -2.67 30.73
CA LYS A 585 16.42 -2.47 30.59
C LYS A 585 15.83 -1.61 31.73
N LYS A 586 15.89 -0.28 31.58
CA LYS A 586 14.98 0.68 32.24
C LYS A 586 14.53 1.79 31.30
N LYS A 587 13.42 1.56 30.58
CA LYS A 587 12.68 2.65 29.92
C LYS A 587 12.11 3.57 31.01
N ALA A 588 12.43 4.86 30.97
CA ALA A 588 11.63 5.87 31.64
C ALA A 588 10.34 6.10 30.83
N ASN A 589 9.21 6.33 31.50
CA ASN A 589 7.93 6.55 30.83
C ASN A 589 7.97 7.86 30.03
N MET A 590 7.76 7.76 28.71
CA MET A 590 7.48 8.91 27.85
C MET A 590 6.12 8.67 27.20
N SER A 591 5.10 9.36 27.71
CA SER A 591 3.78 9.38 27.08
C SER A 591 3.89 10.13 25.76
N VAL A 592 3.44 9.51 24.66
CA VAL A 592 3.44 10.12 23.32
C VAL A 592 2.10 9.80 22.67
N MET A 593 1.31 10.85 22.39
CA MET A 593 0.08 10.72 21.61
C MET A 593 0.39 10.25 20.18
N PRO A 594 -0.52 9.49 19.52
CA PRO A 594 -0.34 9.10 18.13
C PRO A 594 -0.31 10.34 17.23
N TYR A 595 0.79 10.51 16.49
CA TYR A 595 1.06 11.71 15.70
C TYR A 595 0.24 11.69 14.38
N SER A 596 -0.91 12.35 14.38
CA SER A 596 -1.58 12.78 13.15
C SER A 596 -0.76 13.87 12.46
N GLY A 597 -0.76 13.87 11.12
CA GLY A 597 0.08 14.77 10.33
C GLY A 597 -0.51 16.18 10.22
N LEU A 598 0.32 17.20 10.47
CA LEU A 598 0.05 18.64 10.32
C LEU A 598 -1.13 19.19 11.15
N GLY A 599 -0.84 19.50 12.42
CA GLY A 599 -1.51 20.60 13.13
C GLY A 599 -0.74 21.92 12.97
N GLN A 600 -1.40 23.05 13.21
CA GLN A 600 -0.85 24.39 12.96
C GLN A 600 0.23 24.83 13.97
N LEU A 601 1.09 25.76 13.54
CA LEU A 601 1.80 26.67 14.44
C LEU A 601 0.79 27.65 15.06
N SER A 602 0.80 27.81 16.38
CA SER A 602 0.26 29.00 17.04
C SER A 602 1.13 30.21 16.69
N SER A 603 0.50 31.37 16.49
CA SER A 603 1.17 32.65 16.26
C SER A 603 1.47 33.34 17.58
N ASP A 604 2.50 32.88 18.29
CA ASP A 604 2.90 33.40 19.61
C ASP A 604 3.79 34.67 19.53
N ASP A 605 3.52 35.55 18.56
CA ASP A 605 4.29 36.77 18.26
C ASP A 605 3.78 38.04 18.97
N GLU A 606 2.65 38.01 19.69
CA GLU A 606 2.02 39.22 20.29
C GLU A 606 2.29 39.44 21.81
N VAL A 607 3.10 38.61 22.48
CA VAL A 607 3.32 38.72 23.94
C VAL A 607 4.72 39.23 24.33
N ASP A 608 5.75 38.97 23.53
CA ASP A 608 7.16 39.22 23.92
C ASP A 608 7.66 40.67 23.64
N GLU A 609 6.85 41.50 22.97
CA GLU A 609 7.23 42.89 22.64
C GLU A 609 6.90 43.92 23.74
N GLN A 610 5.97 43.62 24.67
CA GLN A 610 5.68 44.51 25.81
C GLN A 610 6.76 44.48 26.91
N LEU A 611 7.48 43.37 27.08
CA LEU A 611 8.53 43.23 28.11
C LEU A 611 9.91 43.78 27.68
N ARG A 612 10.05 44.29 26.45
CA ARG A 612 11.34 44.76 25.90
C ARG A 612 11.58 46.28 26.01
N ARG A 613 10.68 47.04 26.63
CA ARG A 613 10.75 48.52 26.69
C ARG A 613 11.33 49.13 27.96
N GLU A 614 11.63 48.34 29.00
CA GLU A 614 12.11 48.85 30.30
C GLU A 614 13.50 48.32 30.69
N SER A 615 14.55 48.75 29.98
CA SER A 615 15.89 49.00 30.56
C SER A 615 16.87 49.55 29.50
N HIS A 616 16.97 50.87 29.37
CA HIS A 616 18.15 51.51 28.78
C HIS A 616 19.25 51.62 29.84
N GLU A 617 20.51 51.32 29.48
CA GLU A 617 21.71 52.18 29.66
C GLU A 617 23.03 51.42 29.39
N GLY A 618 24.11 52.16 29.10
CA GLY A 618 25.49 51.66 29.23
C GLY A 618 26.23 51.22 27.95
N SER A 619 27.39 51.84 27.71
CA SER A 619 28.43 51.45 26.73
C SER A 619 29.75 52.13 27.12
N PRO A 620 30.93 51.88 26.51
CA PRO A 620 31.48 50.66 25.87
C PRO A 620 32.97 50.37 26.31
N THR A 621 33.69 49.53 25.53
CA THR A 621 35.16 49.47 25.32
C THR A 621 36.05 48.46 26.10
N ASN A 622 37.02 47.88 25.36
CA ASN A 622 38.42 47.55 25.71
C ASN A 622 38.77 46.55 26.86
N SER A 623 39.88 45.79 26.85
CA SER A 623 40.83 45.37 25.79
C SER A 623 41.83 44.28 26.29
N SER A 624 42.84 43.93 25.48
CA SER A 624 44.15 43.34 25.84
C SER A 624 44.38 41.81 25.74
N ARG A 625 45.57 41.34 26.13
CA ARG A 625 46.40 40.32 25.45
C ARG A 625 47.25 39.51 26.46
N TRP A 626 47.86 38.39 26.07
CA TRP A 626 49.29 38.00 26.26
C TRP A 626 49.55 36.48 26.09
N VAL A 627 50.80 36.11 25.78
CA VAL A 627 51.32 34.75 25.49
C VAL A 627 52.84 34.69 25.86
N PRO A 628 53.54 33.55 25.71
CA PRO A 628 54.08 32.63 26.74
C PRO A 628 55.53 32.98 27.20
N PRO A 629 56.31 32.06 27.83
CA PRO A 629 57.18 31.15 27.04
C PRO A 629 57.55 29.77 27.67
N ALA A 630 58.08 28.86 26.82
CA ALA A 630 59.07 27.77 27.11
C ALA A 630 58.66 26.61 28.07
N THR A 631 59.10 25.34 27.97
CA THR A 631 59.97 24.54 27.04
C THR A 631 59.67 23.00 27.27
N HIS A 632 60.35 21.91 26.83
CA HIS A 632 61.59 21.58 26.10
C HIS A 632 61.48 20.17 25.40
N HIS A 633 62.57 19.73 24.75
CA HIS A 633 63.10 18.38 24.37
C HIS A 633 62.55 17.06 25.00
N HIS A 634 62.71 15.85 24.40
CA HIS A 634 63.37 15.45 23.12
C HIS A 634 62.91 14.06 22.58
N ASN A 635 62.84 13.93 21.24
CA ASN A 635 63.29 12.86 20.31
C ASN A 635 62.94 11.34 20.42
N ASN A 636 62.76 10.78 19.20
CA ASN A 636 63.17 9.46 18.67
C ASN A 636 62.35 8.19 19.07
N GLN A 637 61.83 7.40 18.10
CA GLN A 637 62.45 6.34 17.25
C GLN A 637 62.78 5.06 18.07
N GLU A 638 62.50 3.81 17.62
CA GLU A 638 61.95 3.31 16.34
C GLU A 638 61.39 1.85 16.49
N THR A 639 60.81 1.30 15.41
CA THR A 639 60.68 -0.14 15.01
C THR A 639 60.20 -1.28 15.95
N GLU A 640 59.06 -1.89 15.53
CA GLU A 640 58.91 -3.33 15.17
C GLU A 640 58.62 -4.47 16.21
N VAL A 641 58.22 -5.62 15.63
CA VAL A 641 58.14 -7.01 16.14
C VAL A 641 57.06 -7.40 17.18
N SER A 642 55.99 -8.01 16.65
CA SER A 642 55.09 -8.99 17.31
C SER A 642 55.85 -10.30 17.63
N PRO A 643 55.57 -11.09 18.70
CA PRO A 643 54.43 -12.03 18.60
C PRO A 643 53.82 -12.68 19.89
N ARG A 644 52.64 -13.31 19.67
CA ARG A 644 52.17 -14.64 20.16
C ARG A 644 51.78 -14.93 21.63
N THR A 645 50.84 -15.88 21.74
CA THR A 645 50.60 -16.90 22.81
C THR A 645 50.37 -16.41 24.25
N SER A 646 49.14 -16.52 24.80
CA SER A 646 48.62 -17.68 25.60
C SER A 646 49.08 -17.62 27.08
N SER A 647 48.49 -18.29 28.09
CA SER A 647 47.43 -19.32 28.14
C SER A 647 46.88 -19.49 29.58
N ILE A 648 45.65 -20.02 29.71
CA ILE A 648 45.21 -21.04 30.71
C ILE A 648 45.19 -20.70 32.24
N SER A 649 43.95 -20.64 32.76
CA SER A 649 43.39 -21.18 34.04
C SER A 649 43.82 -20.73 35.46
N SER A 650 42.78 -20.67 36.32
CA SER A 650 42.74 -21.03 37.76
C SER A 650 43.50 -20.13 38.76
N SER A 651 43.06 -19.95 40.01
CA SER A 651 42.34 -20.90 40.89
C SER A 651 41.49 -20.25 42.01
N LEU A 652 40.89 -21.11 42.84
CA LEU A 652 40.20 -20.96 44.15
C LEU A 652 40.28 -19.62 44.91
N TYR A 653 39.16 -19.19 45.53
CA TYR A 653 38.91 -19.43 46.97
C TYR A 653 37.45 -19.18 47.39
N ASP A 654 37.07 -19.68 48.57
CA ASP A 654 35.70 -19.75 49.14
C ASP A 654 35.37 -18.60 50.15
N PRO A 655 34.12 -18.47 50.66
CA PRO A 655 33.59 -17.23 51.27
C PRO A 655 33.78 -17.11 52.80
N PRO A 656 33.31 -16.00 53.38
CA PRO A 656 32.54 -16.13 54.64
C PRO A 656 31.24 -15.30 54.74
N SER A 657 30.45 -15.74 55.72
CA SER A 657 29.11 -15.34 56.21
C SER A 657 28.75 -13.87 56.46
N ASP A 658 27.45 -13.59 56.31
CA ASP A 658 26.54 -12.75 57.13
C ASP A 658 26.98 -11.38 57.68
N LEU A 659 26.19 -10.33 57.34
CA LEU A 659 25.73 -9.34 58.34
C LEU A 659 24.55 -8.46 57.84
N LYS A 660 23.41 -8.58 58.54
CA LYS A 660 22.28 -7.64 58.78
C LYS A 660 21.91 -6.59 57.71
N ALA A 661 20.62 -6.59 57.34
CA ALA A 661 20.00 -5.54 56.54
C ALA A 661 19.87 -4.17 57.27
N SER A 662 19.95 -3.09 56.51
CA SER A 662 19.52 -1.73 56.85
C SER A 662 19.26 -0.93 55.56
N PRO A 663 18.33 0.05 55.56
CA PRO A 663 17.84 0.66 54.33
C PRO A 663 18.85 1.63 53.69
N ARG A 664 19.09 1.52 52.38
CA ARG A 664 19.90 2.48 51.61
C ARG A 664 19.05 3.54 50.92
N GLN A 665 19.55 4.77 50.94
CA GLN A 665 18.95 5.96 50.33
C GLN A 665 18.98 5.88 48.79
N ARG A 666 18.21 6.76 48.13
CA ARG A 666 18.31 6.99 46.68
C ARG A 666 19.68 7.62 46.35
N PRO A 667 20.43 7.11 45.37
CA PRO A 667 21.52 7.88 44.76
C PRO A 667 20.95 8.86 43.74
N THR A 668 21.17 10.16 43.95
CA THR A 668 20.89 11.21 42.96
C THR A 668 22.18 11.58 42.22
N ASP A 669 22.56 10.75 41.24
CA ASP A 669 23.66 11.01 40.30
C ASP A 669 23.36 10.30 38.97
N ASP A 670 22.82 11.04 37.99
CA ASP A 670 22.71 10.62 36.58
C ASP A 670 23.69 11.48 35.76
N PRO A 671 24.73 10.89 35.13
CA PRO A 671 25.86 11.64 34.60
C PRO A 671 25.52 12.51 33.38
N ALA A 672 26.19 13.66 33.29
CA ALA A 672 26.07 14.61 32.18
C ALA A 672 26.29 13.95 30.80
N ARG A 673 25.39 14.21 29.85
CA ARG A 673 25.35 13.53 28.54
C ARG A 673 25.73 14.49 27.41
N VAL A 674 26.62 14.04 26.53
CA VAL A 674 27.04 14.77 25.33
C VAL A 674 26.16 14.37 24.14
N LEU A 675 25.65 15.34 23.39
CA LEU A 675 24.80 15.12 22.22
C LEU A 675 25.42 15.80 21.00
N ILE A 676 26.01 15.01 20.10
CA ILE A 676 26.58 15.51 18.83
C ILE A 676 25.61 15.14 17.71
N THR A 677 25.18 16.15 16.94
CA THR A 677 24.24 15.99 15.83
C THR A 677 24.90 16.43 14.53
N VAL A 678 24.91 15.55 13.53
CA VAL A 678 25.43 15.89 12.20
C VAL A 678 24.37 16.68 11.43
N ARG A 679 24.69 17.91 11.00
CA ARG A 679 23.80 18.73 10.19
C ARG A 679 24.44 19.04 8.84
N ARG A 680 23.95 18.34 7.81
CA ARG A 680 24.50 18.23 6.44
C ARG A 680 25.90 17.57 6.43
N LYS A 681 26.27 16.94 5.31
CA LYS A 681 27.30 15.89 5.20
C LYS A 681 28.76 16.25 5.60
N VAL A 682 29.04 17.46 6.10
CA VAL A 682 30.41 17.93 6.41
C VAL A 682 30.52 18.76 7.70
N THR A 683 29.45 18.85 8.51
CA THR A 683 29.45 19.69 9.73
C THR A 683 28.78 19.03 10.92
N TYR A 684 29.50 19.00 12.04
CA TYR A 684 29.09 18.44 13.32
C TYR A 684 28.65 19.57 14.26
N GLU A 685 27.43 19.50 14.77
CA GLU A 685 26.90 20.44 15.77
C GLU A 685 26.90 19.77 17.15
N ALA A 686 27.64 20.36 18.09
CA ALA A 686 27.83 19.82 19.43
C ALA A 686 26.96 20.54 20.47
N ARG A 687 26.29 19.75 21.32
CA ARG A 687 25.51 20.21 22.46
C ARG A 687 25.78 19.32 23.67
N VAL A 688 25.66 19.86 24.89
CA VAL A 688 25.92 19.14 26.15
C VAL A 688 24.77 19.37 27.13
N ARG A 689 24.21 18.28 27.67
CA ARG A 689 23.20 18.33 28.73
C ARG A 689 23.87 17.96 30.05
N LEU A 690 24.00 18.95 30.95
CA LEU A 690 24.69 18.79 32.24
C LEU A 690 23.88 17.98 33.26
N HIS A 691 22.55 18.10 33.26
CA HIS A 691 21.63 17.29 34.06
C HIS A 691 20.39 16.93 33.23
N ALA A 692 19.72 15.82 33.54
CA ALA A 692 18.54 15.33 32.83
C ALA A 692 17.46 16.42 32.64
N ASP A 693 17.21 17.19 33.71
CA ASP A 693 16.11 18.17 33.81
C ASP A 693 16.38 19.52 33.12
N LYS A 694 17.54 19.68 32.44
CA LYS A 694 17.95 20.95 31.82
C LYS A 694 18.09 20.84 30.30
N PRO A 695 17.75 21.90 29.53
CA PRO A 695 17.93 21.93 28.09
C PRO A 695 19.41 21.79 27.70
N PRO A 696 19.73 21.17 26.54
CA PRO A 696 21.11 20.93 26.13
C PRO A 696 21.78 22.23 25.66
N VAL A 697 22.87 22.61 26.32
CA VAL A 697 23.66 23.81 26.03
C VAL A 697 24.41 23.64 24.71
N TYR A 698 24.33 24.62 23.81
CA TYR A 698 25.06 24.62 22.54
C TYR A 698 26.54 24.92 22.75
N VAL A 699 27.42 24.10 22.18
CA VAL A 699 28.88 24.21 22.33
C VAL A 699 29.56 24.78 21.08
N GLY A 700 29.07 24.42 19.89
CA GLY A 700 29.60 24.95 18.63
C GLY A 700 29.37 24.06 17.41
N ARG A 701 29.92 24.49 16.27
CA ARG A 701 30.00 23.71 15.03
C ARG A 701 31.44 23.42 14.66
N TYR A 702 31.71 22.20 14.22
CA TYR A 702 33.05 21.68 13.97
C TYR A 702 33.12 20.93 12.63
N LYS A 703 34.28 21.00 11.97
CA LYS A 703 34.54 20.33 10.67
C LYS A 703 34.87 18.83 10.82
N SER A 704 35.17 18.36 12.03
CA SER A 704 35.36 16.94 12.34
C SER A 704 34.64 16.58 13.65
N GLU A 705 34.27 15.32 13.79
CA GLU A 705 33.62 14.84 14.99
C GLU A 705 34.54 14.88 16.21
N GLN A 706 35.82 14.57 16.03
CA GLN A 706 36.80 14.56 17.13
C GLN A 706 36.96 15.95 17.75
N SER A 707 37.01 17.01 16.94
CA SER A 707 37.05 18.40 17.45
C SER A 707 35.78 18.78 18.23
N ALA A 708 34.62 18.24 17.84
CA ALA A 708 33.36 18.41 18.57
C ALA A 708 33.37 17.68 19.93
N ARG A 709 33.85 16.43 19.95
CA ARG A 709 34.01 15.60 21.15
C ARG A 709 34.97 16.27 22.16
N ASP A 710 36.14 16.72 21.70
CA ASP A 710 37.13 17.39 22.55
C ASP A 710 36.62 18.72 23.14
N ALA A 711 35.82 19.48 22.38
CA ALA A 711 35.21 20.71 22.87
C ALA A 711 34.20 20.43 23.99
N CYS A 712 33.33 19.42 23.82
CA CYS A 712 32.39 18.99 24.85
C CYS A 712 33.12 18.49 26.11
N ALA A 713 34.19 17.70 25.95
CA ALA A 713 34.98 17.19 27.06
C ALA A 713 35.67 18.30 27.88
N ARG A 714 36.18 19.37 27.23
CA ARG A 714 36.73 20.54 27.92
C ARG A 714 35.66 21.32 28.70
N LEU A 715 34.46 21.46 28.13
CA LEU A 715 33.36 22.17 28.77
C LEU A 715 32.81 21.40 29.99
N LEU A 716 32.71 20.07 29.88
CA LEU A 716 32.39 19.20 31.02
C LEU A 716 33.43 19.28 32.15
N ARG A 717 34.74 19.25 31.84
CA ARG A 717 35.78 19.41 32.87
C ARG A 717 35.63 20.74 33.62
N LYS A 718 35.45 21.85 32.91
CA LYS A 718 35.18 23.16 33.54
C LYS A 718 33.90 23.18 34.37
N ALA A 719 32.84 22.48 33.96
CA ALA A 719 31.61 22.38 34.75
C ALA A 719 31.83 21.61 36.06
N HIS A 720 32.60 20.51 36.04
CA HIS A 720 32.98 19.77 37.25
C HIS A 720 33.95 20.58 38.15
N GLU A 721 34.97 21.22 37.57
CA GLU A 721 35.92 22.09 38.28
C GLU A 721 35.23 23.30 38.95
N SER A 722 34.15 23.80 38.36
CA SER A 722 33.33 24.90 38.89
C SER A 722 32.18 24.45 39.80
N ALA A 723 32.00 23.14 40.01
CA ALA A 723 31.09 22.55 40.99
C ALA A 723 31.86 21.93 42.18
N ALA A 724 33.20 21.91 42.12
CA ALA A 724 34.11 21.51 43.20
C ALA A 724 34.74 22.74 43.92
N LYS A 725 34.15 23.92 43.74
CA LYS A 725 34.45 25.20 44.40
C LYS A 725 33.15 25.81 44.90
#